data_AF-A0A9N7VY05-F1
#
_entry.id   AF-A0A9N7VY05-F1
#
_cell.length_a   1.000
_cell.length_b   1.000
_cell.length_c   1.000
_cell.angle_alpha   90.00
_cell.angle_beta   90.00
_cell.angle_gamma   90.00
#
_symmetry.space_group_name_H-M   'P 1'
#
loop_
_entity.id
_entity.type
_entity.pdbx_description
1 polymer ?
#
loop_
_entity_poly.entity_id
_entity_poly.type
_entity_poly.pdbx_seq_one_letter_code
_entity_poly.pdbx_strand_id
1 'polypeptide(L)'
;MKVKWTMLGMVVFFLLSVVMTSCFIWQYRMPKLKTAVVVKQVTVEEMCPRFPEPVPLKHPITSLRVALEKIDVLLRSSVHTTKLPAISAIVVLNDSVLWNGHFGKKNITDPSSSAPNEYTVYRIASLSKIFPTLMLYKLWEDGLVDSLDDPLEKYANNFTIKNPLGKSEGPASSSVRTLRSRSPALSLRRMASQVSGLPRRLRSTNLLWSGDTQSALILLQDDVLVADPGTRCHYSNVAFSLLANILAQKVTGTDFESWVSENILEKLRMEQTGFSLTPDIQRQMALGVYSNGQLAPLYNLGWYRPAGQMYSTTADMAKLMMALLGVHAGTLLRQDTLNTMMTPVLRCHSGYFANSTGTPWEINEQFGYDVVRKDGDLDGYAATLSLVPRLKLGLVVLMAGVRPAEQDIVSQAYSYLIPVVVNAFRDTQQMLKPPPDPAPYIGFFTFRNMTFYEIKVDSDGVIVMQQFGPQVDTTVPSNYRTIRLDYLQDRVFRVVFESPYPCKLKFNSASVSLEAQDRQIFNFYVFNKKASEKNRTDPVTIAADRESAAALPGASRHYAAVLTSPLDLHPSVGFSPAVLVTESGAIAVLSMWPCLPPGLTAGLLAAATDLVDPAPMTKLRPDHRHGVNLDNVRKLRFEADLYLLYGYNFSHGSD
;
A
#
# COMPACT_ATOMS: atom_id res chain seq x y z
N MET A 1 42.29 -71.25 26.88
CA MET A 1 42.23 -70.82 25.45
C MET A 1 43.09 -69.57 25.29
N LYS A 2 43.82 -69.39 24.18
CA LYS A 2 44.51 -68.11 23.90
C LYS A 2 43.50 -67.12 23.32
N VAL A 3 43.04 -66.16 24.12
CA VAL A 3 42.21 -65.04 23.63
C VAL A 3 43.07 -64.21 22.67
N LYS A 4 42.65 -64.08 21.41
CA LYS A 4 43.33 -63.21 20.45
C LYS A 4 43.07 -61.77 20.84
N TRP A 5 44.11 -61.01 21.17
CA TRP A 5 44.02 -59.59 21.56
C TRP A 5 43.28 -58.72 20.53
N THR A 6 43.27 -59.11 19.25
CA THR A 6 42.48 -58.47 18.18
C THR A 6 40.97 -58.52 18.43
N MET A 7 40.42 -59.60 19.00
CA MET A 7 39.00 -59.65 19.39
C MET A 7 38.71 -58.75 20.58
N LEU A 8 39.60 -58.67 21.57
CA LEU A 8 39.44 -57.76 22.71
C LEU A 8 39.46 -56.30 22.23
N GLY A 9 40.39 -55.95 21.33
CA GLY A 9 40.45 -54.63 20.70
C GLY A 9 39.18 -54.28 19.91
N MET A 10 38.65 -55.21 19.10
CA MET A 10 37.39 -54.98 18.36
C MET A 10 36.17 -54.80 19.29
N VAL A 11 36.08 -55.57 20.38
CA VAL A 11 35.00 -55.39 21.37
C VAL A 11 35.10 -54.04 22.07
N VAL A 12 36.30 -53.60 22.44
CA VAL A 12 36.52 -52.26 23.04
C VAL A 12 36.16 -51.15 22.05
N PHE A 13 36.59 -51.24 20.78
CA PHE A 13 36.21 -50.24 19.76
C PHE A 13 34.70 -50.22 19.48
N PHE A 14 34.04 -51.37 19.46
CA PHE A 14 32.59 -51.45 19.28
C PHE A 14 31.83 -50.81 20.46
N LEU A 15 32.23 -51.12 21.70
CA LEU A 15 31.67 -50.49 22.89
C LEU A 15 31.90 -48.97 22.90
N LEU A 16 33.10 -48.51 22.55
CA LEU A 16 33.42 -47.08 22.45
C LEU A 16 32.53 -46.38 21.40
N SER A 17 32.33 -47.02 20.24
CA SER A 17 31.45 -46.52 19.18
C SER A 17 30.00 -46.40 19.67
N VAL A 18 29.45 -47.45 20.29
CA VAL A 18 28.09 -47.43 20.86
C VAL A 18 27.92 -46.35 21.92
N VAL A 19 28.91 -46.14 22.80
CA VAL A 19 28.89 -45.07 23.80
C VAL A 19 28.91 -43.69 23.12
N MET A 20 29.82 -43.45 22.17
CA MET A 20 29.90 -42.17 21.45
C MET A 20 28.63 -41.86 20.66
N THR A 21 28.05 -42.85 19.96
CA THR A 21 26.77 -42.69 19.27
C THR A 21 25.62 -42.41 20.25
N SER A 22 25.61 -43.07 21.41
CA SER A 22 24.61 -42.83 22.47
C SER A 22 24.73 -41.42 23.06
N CYS A 23 25.95 -40.94 23.31
CA CYS A 23 26.22 -39.56 23.74
C CYS A 23 25.77 -38.53 22.69
N PHE A 24 25.98 -38.80 21.40
CA PHE A 24 25.54 -37.92 20.31
C PHE A 24 24.00 -37.87 20.20
N ILE A 25 23.33 -39.02 20.30
CA ILE A 25 21.86 -39.10 20.34
C ILE A 25 21.30 -38.38 21.58
N TRP A 26 21.96 -38.52 22.73
CA TRP A 26 21.60 -37.81 23.96
C TRP A 26 21.77 -36.30 23.81
N GLN A 27 22.91 -35.83 23.29
CA GLN A 27 23.16 -34.41 23.00
C GLN A 27 22.16 -33.83 22.00
N TYR A 28 21.71 -34.61 21.01
CA TYR A 28 20.69 -34.19 20.05
C TYR A 28 19.26 -34.18 20.63
N ARG A 29 18.97 -35.06 21.59
CA ARG A 29 17.66 -35.16 22.27
C ARG A 29 17.54 -34.29 23.52
N MET A 30 18.64 -33.82 24.09
CA MET A 30 18.64 -32.80 25.14
C MET A 30 17.85 -31.58 24.62
N PRO A 31 16.79 -31.15 25.32
CA PRO A 31 16.07 -29.94 24.93
C PRO A 31 17.08 -28.79 24.87
N LYS A 32 17.27 -28.20 23.70
CA LYS A 32 18.03 -26.95 23.59
C LYS A 32 17.30 -25.94 24.44
N LEU A 33 17.84 -25.68 25.64
CA LEU A 33 17.42 -24.60 26.51
C LEU A 33 17.45 -23.33 25.65
N LYS A 34 16.26 -22.90 25.21
CA LYS A 34 16.09 -21.53 24.77
C LYS A 34 16.58 -20.71 25.95
N THR A 35 17.66 -19.97 25.77
CA THR A 35 18.07 -18.95 26.72
C THR A 35 16.90 -17.99 26.80
N ALA A 36 16.06 -18.20 27.81
CA ALA A 36 15.11 -17.23 28.28
C ALA A 36 15.95 -16.11 28.88
N VAL A 37 16.53 -15.30 27.98
CA VAL A 37 16.93 -13.95 28.30
C VAL A 37 15.69 -13.36 28.92
N VAL A 38 15.74 -13.13 30.24
CA VAL A 38 14.73 -12.33 30.92
C VAL A 38 14.97 -10.92 30.43
N VAL A 39 14.48 -10.65 29.21
CA VAL A 39 14.28 -9.33 28.67
C VAL A 39 13.27 -8.72 29.61
N LYS A 40 13.80 -8.06 30.65
CA LYS A 40 13.07 -7.13 31.49
C LYS A 40 12.35 -6.22 30.50
N GLN A 41 11.03 -6.37 30.37
CA GLN A 41 10.26 -5.66 29.35
C GLN A 41 10.23 -4.18 29.72
N VAL A 42 11.31 -3.49 29.37
CA VAL A 42 11.27 -2.11 28.94
C VAL A 42 10.33 -2.12 27.74
N THR A 43 9.04 -1.87 28.01
CA THR A 43 8.08 -1.60 26.95
C THR A 43 8.53 -0.29 26.32
N VAL A 44 9.39 -0.39 25.30
CA VAL A 44 9.79 0.73 24.46
C VAL A 44 8.48 1.37 24.01
N GLU A 45 8.24 2.58 24.49
CA GLU A 45 6.97 3.25 24.24
C GLU A 45 6.92 3.53 22.73
N GLU A 46 5.83 3.11 22.09
CA GLU A 46 5.72 3.17 20.63
C GLU A 46 5.60 4.65 20.25
N MET A 47 6.67 5.25 19.72
CA MET A 47 6.73 6.68 19.43
C MET A 47 6.17 7.00 18.05
N CYS A 48 5.44 8.12 18.00
CA CYS A 48 4.74 8.66 16.86
C CYS A 48 5.26 10.06 16.46
N PRO A 49 5.03 10.47 15.20
CA PRO A 49 4.32 9.74 14.14
C PRO A 49 5.07 8.48 13.69
N ARG A 50 4.37 7.34 13.65
CA ARG A 50 4.92 6.05 13.21
C ARG A 50 5.46 6.15 11.79
N PHE A 51 4.68 6.83 10.94
CA PHE A 51 5.02 7.26 9.60
C PHE A 51 5.02 8.80 9.56
N PRO A 52 6.17 9.49 9.75
CA PRO A 52 6.25 10.94 9.58
C PRO A 52 5.86 11.35 8.16
N GLU A 53 5.29 12.54 8.02
CA GLU A 53 4.97 13.14 6.73
C GLU A 53 6.26 13.65 6.04
N PRO A 54 6.43 13.45 4.72
CA PRO A 54 7.55 14.05 3.99
C PRO A 54 7.50 15.58 4.06
N VAL A 55 8.58 16.20 4.53
CA VAL A 55 8.72 17.65 4.70
C VAL A 55 9.99 18.16 4.01
N PRO A 56 10.03 19.43 3.55
CA PRO A 56 11.24 20.00 2.94
C PRO A 56 12.42 19.99 3.91
N LEU A 57 13.47 19.25 3.55
CA LEU A 57 14.65 19.05 4.40
C LEU A 57 15.67 20.19 4.22
N LYS A 58 16.18 20.73 5.33
CA LYS A 58 17.27 21.72 5.31
C LYS A 58 18.61 20.99 5.19
N HIS A 59 19.28 21.17 4.06
CA HIS A 59 20.59 20.57 3.80
C HIS A 59 21.75 21.40 4.40
N PRO A 60 22.89 20.78 4.77
CA PRO A 60 23.21 19.35 4.66
C PRO A 60 22.74 18.53 5.88
N ILE A 61 22.32 17.29 5.64
CA ILE A 61 21.98 16.32 6.70
C ILE A 61 23.09 15.27 6.78
N THR A 62 23.90 15.34 7.84
CA THR A 62 25.11 14.51 8.00
C THR A 62 24.81 13.00 8.04
N SER A 63 23.73 12.59 8.70
CA SER A 63 23.29 11.19 8.75
C SER A 63 22.92 10.65 7.37
N LEU A 64 22.24 11.47 6.55
CA LEU A 64 21.85 11.13 5.17
C LEU A 64 23.09 11.00 4.27
N ARG A 65 24.06 11.92 4.40
CA ARG A 65 25.36 11.79 3.73
C ARG A 65 26.05 10.46 4.06
N VAL A 66 26.12 10.07 5.34
CA VAL A 66 26.75 8.80 5.76
C VAL A 66 25.98 7.58 5.24
N ALA A 67 24.65 7.65 5.09
CA ALA A 67 23.86 6.58 4.45
C ALA A 67 24.18 6.45 2.95
N LEU A 68 24.37 7.57 2.26
CA LEU A 68 24.73 7.61 0.83
C LEU A 68 26.17 7.14 0.58
N GLU A 69 27.12 7.49 1.47
CA GLU A 69 28.50 6.97 1.45
C GLU A 69 28.55 5.44 1.61
N LYS A 70 27.64 4.83 2.38
CA LYS A 70 27.51 3.37 2.47
C LYS A 70 26.96 2.74 1.17
N ILE A 71 26.08 3.44 0.44
CA ILE A 71 25.54 2.98 -0.84
C ILE A 71 26.62 3.05 -1.93
N ASP A 72 27.40 4.13 -1.95
CA ASP A 72 28.59 4.29 -2.80
C ASP A 72 29.60 3.14 -2.60
N VAL A 73 29.92 2.79 -1.35
CA VAL A 73 30.78 1.64 -1.04
C VAL A 73 30.15 0.30 -1.48
N LEU A 74 28.87 0.06 -1.14
CA LEU A 74 28.14 -1.16 -1.51
C LEU A 74 28.17 -1.40 -3.02
N LEU A 75 27.85 -0.38 -3.82
CA LEU A 75 27.81 -0.47 -5.27
C LEU A 75 29.21 -0.58 -5.88
N ARG A 76 30.21 0.15 -5.37
CA ARG A 76 31.61 -0.01 -5.81
C ARG A 76 32.14 -1.41 -5.52
N SER A 77 31.79 -2.01 -4.37
CA SER A 77 32.17 -3.39 -4.03
C SER A 77 31.40 -4.46 -4.83
N SER A 78 30.28 -4.09 -5.46
CA SER A 78 29.50 -4.99 -6.32
C SER A 78 30.07 -5.13 -7.74
N VAL A 79 30.94 -4.20 -8.17
CA VAL A 79 31.59 -4.26 -9.49
C VAL A 79 32.52 -5.46 -9.57
N HIS A 80 32.36 -6.28 -10.61
CA HIS A 80 33.18 -7.46 -10.84
C HIS A 80 33.69 -7.48 -12.28
N THR A 81 35.01 -7.56 -12.44
CA THR A 81 35.77 -7.51 -13.72
C THR A 81 35.53 -8.66 -14.70
N THR A 82 34.46 -9.44 -14.51
CA THR A 82 33.99 -10.47 -15.45
C THR A 82 32.47 -10.61 -15.40
N LYS A 83 31.83 -10.53 -14.22
CA LYS A 83 30.39 -10.76 -14.04
C LYS A 83 29.53 -9.49 -14.04
N LEU A 84 30.07 -8.35 -13.60
CA LEU A 84 29.35 -7.09 -13.45
C LEU A 84 30.29 -5.91 -13.77
N PRO A 85 30.63 -5.70 -15.05
CA PRO A 85 31.56 -4.66 -15.49
C PRO A 85 31.06 -3.24 -15.29
N ALA A 86 29.74 -2.96 -15.31
CA ALA A 86 29.22 -1.63 -15.04
C ALA A 86 27.91 -1.63 -14.26
N ILE A 87 27.82 -0.73 -13.30
CA ILE A 87 26.62 -0.45 -12.49
C ILE A 87 26.42 1.07 -12.35
N SER A 88 25.18 1.52 -12.48
CA SER A 88 24.76 2.90 -12.30
C SER A 88 23.54 2.96 -11.41
N ALA A 89 23.49 3.90 -10.48
CA ALA A 89 22.34 4.09 -9.61
C ALA A 89 22.10 5.56 -9.28
N ILE A 90 20.83 5.90 -9.01
CA ILE A 90 20.40 7.22 -8.55
C ILE A 90 19.38 7.05 -7.41
N VAL A 91 19.57 7.84 -6.35
CA VAL A 91 18.60 8.03 -5.26
C VAL A 91 17.91 9.38 -5.43
N VAL A 92 16.57 9.37 -5.44
CA VAL A 92 15.73 10.57 -5.40
C VAL A 92 14.99 10.66 -4.06
N LEU A 93 14.81 11.88 -3.56
CA LEU A 93 13.91 12.18 -2.45
C LEU A 93 13.13 13.44 -2.81
N ASN A 94 11.80 13.35 -2.74
CA ASN A 94 10.90 14.35 -3.32
C ASN A 94 11.23 14.56 -4.81
N ASP A 95 11.25 15.82 -5.25
CA ASP A 95 11.60 16.33 -6.58
C ASP A 95 13.12 16.40 -6.86
N SER A 96 13.95 15.89 -5.96
CA SER A 96 15.40 16.15 -5.95
C SER A 96 16.23 14.86 -6.02
N VAL A 97 17.28 14.86 -6.85
CA VAL A 97 18.33 13.83 -6.84
C VAL A 97 19.22 14.07 -5.62
N LEU A 98 19.24 13.12 -4.69
CA LEU A 98 20.13 13.18 -3.52
C LEU A 98 21.56 12.72 -3.84
N TRP A 99 21.68 11.76 -4.76
CA TRP A 99 22.92 11.05 -5.03
C TRP A 99 22.84 10.30 -6.35
N ASN A 100 23.94 10.31 -7.10
CA ASN A 100 24.17 9.51 -8.28
C ASN A 100 25.55 8.82 -8.16
N GLY A 101 25.66 7.58 -8.64
CA GLY A 101 26.90 6.83 -8.57
C GLY A 101 27.02 5.78 -9.67
N HIS A 102 28.18 5.78 -10.31
CA HIS A 102 28.43 5.09 -11.57
C HIS A 102 29.82 4.45 -11.49
N PHE A 103 29.89 3.12 -11.58
CA PHE A 103 31.09 2.36 -11.24
C PHE A 103 31.39 1.28 -12.28
N GLY A 104 32.68 0.99 -12.47
CA GLY A 104 33.18 0.00 -13.44
C GLY A 104 33.54 0.62 -14.78
N LYS A 105 33.28 -0.09 -15.90
CA LYS A 105 33.59 0.31 -17.29
C LYS A 105 32.46 -0.04 -18.25
N LYS A 106 32.13 0.86 -19.17
CA LYS A 106 31.06 0.63 -20.16
C LYS A 106 31.34 -0.54 -21.10
N ASN A 107 32.56 -0.69 -21.59
CA ASN A 107 32.99 -1.89 -22.29
C ASN A 107 34.08 -2.63 -21.49
N ILE A 108 33.89 -3.92 -21.25
CA ILE A 108 34.85 -4.79 -20.57
C ILE A 108 36.01 -5.23 -21.46
N THR A 109 35.81 -5.30 -22.79
CA THR A 109 36.82 -5.77 -23.75
C THR A 109 37.82 -4.69 -24.17
N ASP A 110 37.54 -3.43 -23.83
CA ASP A 110 38.36 -2.27 -24.12
C ASP A 110 39.00 -1.74 -22.81
N PRO A 111 40.31 -1.92 -22.60
CA PRO A 111 41.00 -1.39 -21.43
C PRO A 111 40.90 0.13 -21.28
N SER A 112 40.72 0.89 -22.36
CA SER A 112 40.57 2.35 -22.35
C SER A 112 39.13 2.82 -22.08
N SER A 113 38.16 1.89 -21.99
CA SER A 113 36.75 2.24 -21.87
C SER A 113 36.46 3.05 -20.61
N SER A 114 35.72 4.14 -20.79
CA SER A 114 35.30 5.02 -19.71
C SER A 114 34.35 4.34 -18.73
N ALA A 115 34.38 4.81 -17.48
CA ALA A 115 33.34 4.51 -16.51
C ALA A 115 31.95 4.89 -17.05
N PRO A 116 30.88 4.23 -16.59
CA PRO A 116 29.53 4.70 -16.83
C PRO A 116 29.30 6.07 -16.16
N ASN A 117 28.22 6.73 -16.55
CA ASN A 117 27.71 7.98 -16.00
C ASN A 117 26.17 7.98 -16.01
N GLU A 118 25.54 9.05 -15.55
CA GLU A 118 24.09 9.16 -15.40
C GLU A 118 23.30 9.07 -16.71
N TYR A 119 23.98 9.39 -17.83
CA TYR A 119 23.49 9.30 -19.22
C TYR A 119 23.92 8.02 -19.95
N THR A 120 24.61 7.09 -19.28
CA THR A 120 24.97 5.80 -19.89
C THR A 120 23.71 4.95 -20.04
N VAL A 121 23.51 4.40 -21.23
CA VAL A 121 22.31 3.63 -21.55
C VAL A 121 22.47 2.18 -21.12
N TYR A 122 21.41 1.61 -20.55
CA TYR A 122 21.31 0.19 -20.20
C TYR A 122 20.02 -0.39 -20.79
N ARG A 123 20.00 -1.69 -21.10
CA ARG A 123 18.74 -2.39 -21.37
C ARG A 123 18.02 -2.63 -20.05
N ILE A 124 16.81 -2.09 -19.89
CA ILE A 124 16.09 -2.14 -18.61
C ILE A 124 15.20 -3.39 -18.43
N ALA A 125 15.20 -4.29 -19.42
CA ALA A 125 14.49 -5.57 -19.39
C ALA A 125 13.04 -5.42 -18.89
N SER A 126 12.60 -6.22 -17.90
CA SER A 126 11.21 -6.20 -17.44
C SER A 126 10.74 -4.93 -16.70
N LEU A 127 11.58 -3.90 -16.52
CA LEU A 127 11.08 -2.55 -16.15
C LEU A 127 10.18 -1.97 -17.26
N SER A 128 10.31 -2.43 -18.52
CA SER A 128 9.38 -2.08 -19.61
C SER A 128 7.91 -2.27 -19.22
N LYS A 129 7.58 -3.22 -18.33
CA LYS A 129 6.22 -3.49 -17.85
C LYS A 129 5.55 -2.32 -17.11
N ILE A 130 6.31 -1.33 -16.66
CA ILE A 130 5.78 -0.07 -16.12
C ILE A 130 4.99 0.69 -17.20
N PHE A 131 5.44 0.68 -18.46
CA PHE A 131 4.87 1.50 -19.52
C PHE A 131 3.50 0.99 -20.05
N PRO A 132 3.26 -0.32 -20.29
CA PRO A 132 1.92 -0.86 -20.51
C PRO A 132 0.95 -0.56 -19.36
N THR A 133 1.46 -0.48 -18.14
CA THR A 133 0.64 -0.18 -16.96
C THR A 133 0.29 1.30 -16.89
N LEU A 134 1.26 2.19 -17.13
CA LEU A 134 1.01 3.62 -17.28
C LEU A 134 0.01 3.90 -18.40
N MET A 135 0.07 3.16 -19.52
CA MET A 135 -0.93 3.24 -20.58
C MET A 135 -2.34 2.88 -20.07
N LEU A 136 -2.50 1.71 -19.42
CA LEU A 136 -3.79 1.30 -18.86
C LEU A 136 -4.35 2.35 -17.88
N TYR A 137 -3.53 2.85 -16.96
CA TYR A 137 -3.98 3.85 -15.97
C TYR A 137 -4.24 5.23 -16.58
N LYS A 138 -3.50 5.64 -17.62
CA LYS A 138 -3.74 6.91 -18.34
C LYS A 138 -5.03 6.85 -19.15
N LEU A 139 -5.26 5.77 -19.89
CA LEU A 139 -6.50 5.57 -20.65
C LEU A 139 -7.73 5.47 -19.73
N TRP A 140 -7.58 4.90 -18.53
CA TRP A 140 -8.62 4.91 -17.50
C TRP A 140 -8.84 6.32 -16.91
N GLU A 141 -7.76 7.06 -16.63
CA GLU A 141 -7.82 8.43 -16.12
C GLU A 141 -8.50 9.41 -17.08
N ASP A 142 -8.31 9.19 -18.39
CA ASP A 142 -8.86 9.95 -19.51
C ASP A 142 -10.27 9.49 -19.95
N GLY A 143 -10.82 8.43 -19.33
CA GLY A 143 -12.15 7.91 -19.66
C GLY A 143 -12.26 7.11 -20.97
N LEU A 144 -11.13 6.68 -21.54
CA LEU A 144 -11.06 5.82 -22.74
C LEU A 144 -11.10 4.32 -22.39
N VAL A 145 -10.91 3.98 -21.12
CA VAL A 145 -11.18 2.67 -20.51
C VAL A 145 -12.14 2.93 -19.34
N ASP A 146 -13.34 2.36 -19.36
CA ASP A 146 -14.34 2.62 -18.31
C ASP A 146 -13.90 2.08 -16.94
N SER A 147 -13.25 0.92 -16.92
CA SER A 147 -12.80 0.26 -15.70
C SER A 147 -11.48 -0.49 -15.88
N LEU A 148 -10.57 -0.32 -14.93
CA LEU A 148 -9.40 -1.19 -14.80
C LEU A 148 -9.78 -2.68 -14.67
N ASP A 149 -10.99 -2.99 -14.20
CA ASP A 149 -11.50 -4.36 -14.07
C ASP A 149 -12.42 -4.80 -15.24
N ASP A 150 -12.43 -4.05 -16.35
CA ASP A 150 -13.04 -4.50 -17.60
C ASP A 150 -12.44 -5.82 -18.11
N PRO A 151 -13.24 -6.68 -18.79
CA PRO A 151 -12.75 -7.89 -19.45
C PRO A 151 -11.86 -7.56 -20.65
N LEU A 152 -10.83 -8.38 -20.89
CA LEU A 152 -10.03 -8.27 -22.12
C LEU A 152 -10.89 -8.45 -23.39
N GLU A 153 -11.90 -9.30 -23.31
CA GLU A 153 -12.89 -9.60 -24.35
C GLU A 153 -13.62 -8.36 -24.89
N LYS A 154 -13.72 -7.27 -24.09
CA LYS A 154 -14.29 -5.97 -24.50
C LYS A 154 -13.46 -5.27 -25.57
N TYR A 155 -12.15 -5.52 -25.61
CA TYR A 155 -11.18 -4.92 -26.52
C TYR A 155 -10.67 -5.94 -27.56
N ALA A 156 -10.69 -7.21 -27.22
CA ALA A 156 -10.06 -8.30 -27.96
C ALA A 156 -11.07 -9.21 -28.67
N ASN A 157 -11.54 -8.79 -29.85
CA ASN A 157 -12.37 -9.63 -30.73
C ASN A 157 -11.73 -11.02 -30.90
N ASN A 158 -12.53 -12.08 -30.72
CA ASN A 158 -12.11 -13.48 -30.84
C ASN A 158 -10.99 -13.93 -29.86
N PHE A 159 -10.77 -13.21 -28.76
CA PHE A 159 -9.99 -13.75 -27.65
C PHE A 159 -10.73 -14.90 -26.97
N THR A 160 -10.08 -16.07 -26.89
CA THR A 160 -10.48 -17.18 -26.04
C THR A 160 -9.22 -17.85 -25.48
N ILE A 161 -9.35 -18.50 -24.33
CA ILE A 161 -8.34 -19.40 -23.75
C ILE A 161 -9.05 -20.43 -22.86
N LYS A 162 -8.51 -21.65 -22.76
CA LYS A 162 -9.13 -22.73 -21.98
C LYS A 162 -8.80 -22.57 -20.50
N ASN A 163 -9.79 -22.67 -19.61
CA ASN A 163 -9.55 -22.74 -18.16
C ASN A 163 -9.91 -24.12 -17.58
N PRO A 164 -8.99 -25.11 -17.62
CA PRO A 164 -9.23 -26.43 -17.04
C PRO A 164 -9.16 -26.44 -15.50
N LEU A 165 -8.73 -25.35 -14.87
CA LEU A 165 -8.61 -25.24 -13.41
C LEU A 165 -9.84 -24.60 -12.75
N GLY A 166 -10.74 -24.03 -13.55
CA GLY A 166 -11.94 -23.34 -13.10
C GLY A 166 -12.77 -24.20 -12.17
N LYS A 167 -12.89 -23.78 -10.91
CA LYS A 167 -13.85 -24.35 -9.95
C LYS A 167 -15.27 -24.14 -10.49
N SER A 168 -15.79 -25.21 -11.11
CA SER A 168 -17.02 -25.28 -11.90
C SER A 168 -17.99 -24.12 -11.70
N GLU A 169 -18.28 -23.37 -12.78
CA GLU A 169 -19.60 -22.75 -12.85
C GLU A 169 -20.63 -23.89 -12.72
N GLY A 170 -21.53 -23.78 -11.74
CA GLY A 170 -22.71 -24.65 -11.68
C GLY A 170 -23.61 -24.34 -12.88
N PRO A 171 -24.47 -25.29 -13.30
CA PRO A 171 -25.33 -25.08 -14.46
C PRO A 171 -26.17 -23.81 -14.29
N ALA A 172 -26.30 -23.04 -15.37
CA ALA A 172 -26.85 -21.69 -15.36
C ALA A 172 -28.34 -21.65 -15.01
N SER A 173 -28.66 -21.67 -13.71
CA SER A 173 -30.02 -21.53 -13.20
C SER A 173 -30.49 -20.08 -13.30
N SER A 174 -31.57 -19.86 -14.04
CA SER A 174 -32.06 -18.55 -14.46
C SER A 174 -32.99 -17.88 -13.45
N SER A 175 -32.52 -17.61 -12.22
CA SER A 175 -33.21 -16.69 -11.29
C SER A 175 -32.31 -16.11 -10.19
N VAL A 176 -32.82 -15.07 -9.51
CA VAL A 176 -32.22 -14.40 -8.32
C VAL A 176 -30.88 -13.67 -8.55
N ARG A 177 -31.00 -12.46 -9.10
CA ARG A 177 -29.94 -11.42 -9.19
C ARG A 177 -29.55 -10.91 -7.79
N THR A 178 -28.59 -11.55 -7.13
CA THR A 178 -27.96 -11.05 -5.89
C THR A 178 -26.51 -10.63 -6.12
N LEU A 179 -26.07 -9.54 -5.47
CA LEU A 179 -24.75 -8.93 -5.69
C LEU A 179 -23.63 -9.74 -4.99
N ARG A 180 -23.12 -10.78 -5.66
CA ARG A 180 -21.74 -11.27 -5.43
C ARG A 180 -20.93 -11.03 -6.70
N SER A 181 -19.74 -10.45 -6.53
CA SER A 181 -18.94 -9.87 -7.62
C SER A 181 -18.67 -10.86 -8.76
N ARG A 182 -19.35 -10.67 -9.89
CA ARG A 182 -19.11 -11.41 -11.14
C ARG A 182 -17.97 -10.73 -11.92
N SER A 183 -16.82 -10.57 -11.26
CA SER A 183 -15.60 -10.04 -11.88
C SER A 183 -15.25 -10.91 -13.10
N PRO A 184 -14.98 -10.33 -14.28
CA PRO A 184 -14.62 -11.12 -15.46
C PRO A 184 -13.36 -11.93 -15.18
N ALA A 185 -13.22 -13.09 -15.83
CA ALA A 185 -12.08 -13.97 -15.63
C ALA A 185 -10.77 -13.20 -15.87
N LEU A 186 -10.59 -12.65 -17.07
CA LEU A 186 -9.37 -11.94 -17.46
C LEU A 186 -9.59 -10.42 -17.53
N SER A 187 -9.43 -9.72 -16.40
CA SER A 187 -9.50 -8.25 -16.38
C SER A 187 -8.16 -7.57 -16.68
N LEU A 188 -8.21 -6.33 -17.19
CA LEU A 188 -7.01 -5.53 -17.51
C LEU A 188 -6.10 -5.35 -16.29
N ARG A 189 -6.67 -5.06 -15.11
CA ARG A 189 -5.95 -4.96 -13.83
C ARG A 189 -5.23 -6.26 -13.49
N ARG A 190 -5.88 -7.43 -13.66
CA ARG A 190 -5.28 -8.75 -13.40
C ARG A 190 -4.13 -9.06 -14.35
N MET A 191 -4.22 -8.63 -15.61
CA MET A 191 -3.11 -8.71 -16.59
C MET A 191 -1.94 -7.83 -16.17
N ALA A 192 -2.20 -6.58 -15.79
CA ALA A 192 -1.20 -5.64 -15.34
C ALA A 192 -0.57 -5.98 -13.97
N SER A 193 -1.10 -6.94 -13.20
CA SER A 193 -0.64 -7.29 -11.84
C SER A 193 -0.21 -8.74 -11.64
N GLN A 194 0.19 -9.46 -12.71
CA GLN A 194 0.72 -10.82 -12.60
C GLN A 194 -0.24 -11.83 -11.91
N VAL A 195 -1.56 -11.60 -11.96
CA VAL A 195 -2.59 -12.51 -11.40
C VAL A 195 -3.63 -12.93 -12.43
N SER A 196 -3.37 -12.70 -13.71
CA SER A 196 -4.23 -13.07 -14.85
C SER A 196 -4.36 -14.56 -15.10
N GLY A 197 -3.48 -15.39 -14.54
CA GLY A 197 -3.40 -16.82 -14.87
C GLY A 197 -2.89 -17.13 -16.28
N LEU A 198 -2.57 -16.12 -17.09
CA LEU A 198 -2.00 -16.30 -18.43
C LEU A 198 -0.62 -17.00 -18.37
N PRO A 199 -0.27 -17.83 -19.36
CA PRO A 199 1.03 -18.51 -19.42
C PRO A 199 2.19 -17.51 -19.47
N ARG A 200 3.41 -17.95 -19.09
CA ARG A 200 4.59 -17.06 -19.03
C ARG A 200 4.94 -16.49 -20.40
N ARG A 201 4.70 -17.27 -21.45
CA ARG A 201 5.02 -17.05 -22.86
C ARG A 201 4.06 -17.87 -23.71
N LEU A 202 3.64 -17.38 -24.88
CA LEU A 202 2.79 -18.11 -25.84
C LEU A 202 3.38 -19.48 -26.17
N ARG A 203 2.55 -20.53 -26.19
CA ARG A 203 2.94 -21.90 -26.58
C ARG A 203 3.76 -21.94 -27.87
N SER A 204 4.76 -22.84 -27.93
CA SER A 204 5.66 -23.09 -29.07
C SER A 204 6.50 -21.91 -29.62
N THR A 205 6.37 -20.69 -29.08
CA THR A 205 7.19 -19.52 -29.47
C THR A 205 8.57 -19.47 -28.78
N ASN A 206 9.28 -18.34 -28.86
CA ASN A 206 10.33 -17.92 -27.92
C ASN A 206 10.18 -16.40 -27.64
N LEU A 207 11.08 -15.79 -26.86
CA LEU A 207 10.99 -14.35 -26.54
C LEU A 207 11.35 -13.41 -27.71
N LEU A 208 11.81 -13.94 -28.84
CA LEU A 208 12.18 -13.20 -30.07
C LEU A 208 11.08 -13.29 -31.14
N TRP A 209 9.92 -13.89 -30.80
CA TRP A 209 8.87 -14.22 -31.76
C TRP A 209 8.26 -12.96 -32.38
N SER A 210 8.37 -12.88 -33.72
CA SER A 210 8.04 -11.72 -34.54
C SER A 210 6.66 -11.81 -35.22
N GLY A 211 5.72 -12.54 -34.63
CA GLY A 211 4.33 -12.53 -35.08
C GLY A 211 3.57 -11.31 -34.59
N ASP A 212 2.29 -11.21 -34.94
CA ASP A 212 1.40 -10.11 -34.57
C ASP A 212 0.41 -10.49 -33.46
N THR A 213 -0.37 -9.51 -33.00
CA THR A 213 -1.38 -9.72 -31.96
C THR A 213 -2.50 -10.66 -32.41
N GLN A 214 -2.85 -10.70 -33.70
CA GLN A 214 -3.86 -11.64 -34.19
C GLN A 214 -3.36 -13.08 -34.13
N SER A 215 -2.10 -13.33 -34.50
CA SER A 215 -1.43 -14.63 -34.34
C SER A 215 -1.30 -15.01 -32.87
N ALA A 216 -1.03 -14.04 -31.98
CA ALA A 216 -0.96 -14.28 -30.54
C ALA A 216 -2.33 -14.68 -29.96
N LEU A 217 -3.41 -14.03 -30.39
CA LEU A 217 -4.78 -14.40 -30.03
C LEU A 217 -5.12 -15.82 -30.50
N ILE A 218 -4.80 -16.17 -31.74
CA ILE A 218 -5.00 -17.53 -32.30
C ILE A 218 -4.24 -18.58 -31.48
N LEU A 219 -2.97 -18.33 -31.13
CA LEU A 219 -2.16 -19.25 -30.32
C LEU A 219 -2.72 -19.46 -28.91
N LEU A 220 -3.47 -18.50 -28.35
CA LEU A 220 -4.08 -18.59 -27.02
C LEU A 220 -5.37 -19.41 -27.01
N GLN A 221 -6.07 -19.55 -28.15
CA GLN A 221 -7.33 -20.32 -28.25
C GLN A 221 -7.11 -21.80 -27.90
N ASP A 222 -5.93 -22.35 -28.22
CA ASP A 222 -5.51 -23.71 -27.90
C ASP A 222 -4.57 -23.85 -26.67
N ASP A 223 -4.27 -22.74 -26.00
CA ASP A 223 -3.49 -22.71 -24.77
C ASP A 223 -4.41 -22.79 -23.52
N VAL A 224 -3.79 -22.89 -22.34
CA VAL A 224 -4.51 -22.97 -21.05
C VAL A 224 -4.11 -21.85 -20.09
N LEU A 225 -5.07 -21.38 -19.30
CA LEU A 225 -4.74 -20.64 -18.07
C LEU A 225 -4.02 -21.58 -17.11
N VAL A 226 -2.86 -21.16 -16.62
CA VAL A 226 -2.06 -21.94 -15.65
C VAL A 226 -2.58 -21.80 -14.22
N ALA A 227 -3.49 -20.85 -13.98
CA ALA A 227 -4.15 -20.57 -12.70
C ALA A 227 -5.54 -19.96 -12.91
N ASP A 228 -6.45 -20.14 -11.96
CA ASP A 228 -7.66 -19.33 -11.88
C ASP A 228 -7.28 -17.84 -11.67
N PRO A 229 -7.80 -16.89 -12.47
CA PRO A 229 -7.42 -15.49 -12.35
C PRO A 229 -7.76 -14.88 -10.99
N GLY A 230 -6.82 -14.11 -10.43
CA GLY A 230 -6.92 -13.52 -9.10
C GLY A 230 -6.60 -14.47 -7.94
N THR A 231 -6.38 -15.77 -8.18
CA THR A 231 -6.16 -16.75 -7.09
C THR A 231 -4.70 -16.90 -6.66
N ARG A 232 -3.73 -16.66 -7.55
CA ARG A 232 -2.29 -16.71 -7.24
C ARG A 232 -1.46 -15.80 -8.14
N CYS A 233 -0.32 -15.36 -7.61
CA CYS A 233 0.70 -14.64 -8.36
C CYS A 233 1.38 -15.58 -9.36
N HIS A 234 1.37 -15.23 -10.65
CA HIS A 234 2.03 -15.96 -11.73
C HIS A 234 2.58 -14.99 -12.79
N TYR A 235 3.89 -15.04 -13.03
CA TYR A 235 4.57 -14.08 -13.89
C TYR A 235 4.35 -14.36 -15.39
N SER A 236 3.66 -13.44 -16.07
CA SER A 236 3.41 -13.50 -17.52
C SER A 236 4.11 -12.36 -18.28
N ASN A 237 4.79 -12.69 -19.38
CA ASN A 237 5.15 -11.71 -20.40
C ASN A 237 4.01 -11.50 -21.40
N VAL A 238 3.21 -12.55 -21.66
CA VAL A 238 2.04 -12.50 -22.55
C VAL A 238 1.05 -11.45 -22.05
N ALA A 239 0.72 -11.44 -20.76
CA ALA A 239 -0.21 -10.48 -20.18
C ALA A 239 0.14 -9.02 -20.51
N PHE A 240 1.43 -8.65 -20.48
CA PHE A 240 1.87 -7.28 -20.72
C PHE A 240 1.91 -6.90 -22.21
N SER A 241 2.41 -7.79 -23.07
CA SER A 241 2.35 -7.57 -24.52
C SER A 241 0.92 -7.57 -25.07
N LEU A 242 0.07 -8.46 -24.56
CA LEU A 242 -1.33 -8.57 -24.97
C LEU A 242 -2.11 -7.32 -24.53
N LEU A 243 -1.93 -6.87 -23.28
CA LEU A 243 -2.52 -5.63 -22.77
C LEU A 243 -2.08 -4.41 -23.60
N ALA A 244 -0.77 -4.23 -23.78
CA ALA A 244 -0.18 -3.10 -24.50
C ALA A 244 -0.66 -3.01 -25.95
N ASN A 245 -0.49 -4.09 -26.71
CA ASN A 245 -0.73 -4.07 -28.16
C ASN A 245 -2.23 -3.99 -28.48
N ILE A 246 -3.10 -4.53 -27.62
CA ILE A 246 -4.56 -4.43 -27.79
C ILE A 246 -5.05 -3.03 -27.42
N LEU A 247 -4.65 -2.47 -26.27
CA LEU A 247 -5.09 -1.12 -25.89
C LEU A 247 -4.61 -0.06 -26.88
N ALA A 248 -3.37 -0.15 -27.38
CA ALA A 248 -2.90 0.73 -28.44
C ALA A 248 -3.75 0.61 -29.71
N GLN A 249 -3.84 -0.59 -30.30
CA GLN A 249 -4.56 -0.79 -31.57
C GLN A 249 -6.07 -0.47 -31.48
N LYS A 250 -6.70 -0.69 -30.32
CA LYS A 250 -8.17 -0.65 -30.18
C LYS A 250 -8.72 0.59 -29.50
N VAL A 251 -7.94 1.24 -28.63
CA VAL A 251 -8.38 2.43 -27.87
C VAL A 251 -7.73 3.70 -28.43
N THR A 252 -6.49 3.64 -28.91
CA THR A 252 -5.76 4.83 -29.41
C THR A 252 -5.59 4.85 -30.93
N GLY A 253 -5.69 3.70 -31.59
CA GLY A 253 -5.51 3.56 -33.05
C GLY A 253 -4.04 3.63 -33.51
N THR A 254 -3.09 3.68 -32.57
CA THR A 254 -1.65 3.75 -32.82
C THR A 254 -0.98 2.39 -32.52
N ASP A 255 0.31 2.26 -32.81
CA ASP A 255 1.13 1.25 -32.14
C ASP A 255 1.45 1.68 -30.69
N PHE A 256 1.98 0.73 -29.90
CA PHE A 256 2.26 0.94 -28.48
C PHE A 256 3.49 1.82 -28.24
N GLU A 257 4.55 1.65 -29.03
CA GLU A 257 5.80 2.38 -28.87
C GLU A 257 5.66 3.87 -29.19
N SER A 258 4.96 4.22 -30.27
CA SER A 258 4.63 5.61 -30.59
C SER A 258 3.79 6.24 -29.48
N TRP A 259 2.75 5.54 -28.98
CA TRP A 259 1.93 6.03 -27.88
C TRP A 259 2.77 6.32 -26.62
N VAL A 260 3.68 5.42 -26.25
CA VAL A 260 4.58 5.60 -25.10
C VAL A 260 5.55 6.77 -25.30
N SER A 261 6.04 7.02 -26.53
CA SER A 261 6.87 8.19 -26.85
C SER A 261 6.10 9.48 -26.54
N GLU A 262 4.98 9.69 -27.22
CA GLU A 262 4.21 10.93 -27.20
C GLU A 262 3.58 11.25 -25.84
N ASN A 263 3.11 10.21 -25.12
CA ASN A 263 2.28 10.34 -23.92
C ASN A 263 3.04 10.13 -22.60
N ILE A 264 4.23 9.53 -22.63
CA ILE A 264 5.05 9.33 -21.42
C ILE A 264 6.44 9.95 -21.61
N LEU A 265 7.21 9.48 -22.60
CA LEU A 265 8.64 9.80 -22.69
C LEU A 265 8.88 11.29 -22.99
N GLU A 266 8.18 11.85 -23.98
CA GLU A 266 8.28 13.26 -24.34
C GLU A 266 7.73 14.18 -23.23
N LYS A 267 6.62 13.78 -22.59
CA LYS A 267 6.01 14.54 -21.47
C LYS A 267 6.96 14.63 -20.27
N LEU A 268 7.75 13.59 -20.02
CA LEU A 268 8.77 13.53 -18.98
C LEU A 268 10.18 13.88 -19.47
N ARG A 269 10.35 14.31 -20.72
CA ARG A 269 11.66 14.59 -21.37
C ARG A 269 12.69 13.47 -21.19
N MET A 270 12.27 12.23 -21.38
CA MET A 270 13.08 11.02 -21.26
C MET A 270 13.78 10.69 -22.58
N GLU A 271 14.60 11.64 -23.06
CA GLU A 271 15.18 11.70 -24.41
C GLU A 271 16.18 10.57 -24.73
N GLN A 272 16.72 9.87 -23.72
CA GLN A 272 17.61 8.71 -23.89
C GLN A 272 16.92 7.40 -23.48
N THR A 273 15.59 7.36 -23.60
CA THR A 273 14.75 6.20 -23.31
C THR A 273 13.94 5.79 -24.53
N GLY A 274 13.82 4.49 -24.80
CA GLY A 274 12.99 4.00 -25.91
C GLY A 274 13.17 2.52 -26.21
N PHE A 275 12.49 2.06 -27.26
CA PHE A 275 12.44 0.64 -27.68
C PHE A 275 13.46 0.30 -28.77
N SER A 276 13.91 1.30 -29.53
CA SER A 276 14.74 1.14 -30.72
C SER A 276 16.23 1.21 -30.37
N LEU A 277 16.98 0.20 -30.79
CA LEU A 277 18.43 0.12 -30.63
C LEU A 277 19.13 0.82 -31.81
N THR A 278 19.18 2.14 -31.80
CA THR A 278 19.86 2.93 -32.84
C THR A 278 21.39 2.83 -32.70
N PRO A 279 22.18 3.13 -33.75
CA PRO A 279 23.64 3.19 -33.64
C PRO A 279 24.12 4.20 -32.59
N ASP A 280 23.34 5.24 -32.31
CA ASP A 280 23.67 6.29 -31.34
C ASP A 280 23.47 5.79 -29.91
N ILE A 281 22.34 5.13 -29.64
CA ILE A 281 22.11 4.41 -28.38
C ILE A 281 23.19 3.34 -28.16
N GLN A 282 23.55 2.56 -29.18
CA GLN A 282 24.62 1.56 -29.09
C GLN A 282 25.97 2.16 -28.65
N ARG A 283 26.33 3.37 -29.12
CA ARG A 283 27.58 4.06 -28.70
C ARG A 283 27.51 4.62 -27.26
N GLN A 284 26.31 4.84 -26.72
CA GLN A 284 26.09 5.30 -25.34
C GLN A 284 25.89 4.16 -24.34
N MET A 285 25.69 2.92 -24.80
CA MET A 285 25.39 1.78 -23.93
C MET A 285 26.61 1.28 -23.13
N ALA A 286 26.35 0.82 -21.90
CA ALA A 286 27.22 -0.16 -21.25
C ALA A 286 26.93 -1.55 -21.85
N LEU A 287 27.97 -2.32 -22.15
CA LEU A 287 27.85 -3.64 -22.77
C LEU A 287 27.70 -4.75 -21.71
N GLY A 288 26.53 -5.37 -21.71
CA GLY A 288 26.18 -6.48 -20.83
C GLY A 288 27.01 -7.74 -21.04
N VAL A 289 27.17 -8.53 -19.98
CA VAL A 289 27.93 -9.79 -19.99
C VAL A 289 27.21 -10.90 -19.21
N TYR A 290 27.38 -12.14 -19.66
CA TYR A 290 26.99 -13.32 -18.90
C TYR A 290 27.96 -13.61 -17.74
N SER A 291 27.59 -14.55 -16.86
CA SER A 291 28.38 -14.93 -15.67
C SER A 291 29.77 -15.53 -15.97
N ASN A 292 30.05 -15.85 -17.23
CA ASN A 292 31.34 -16.32 -17.74
C ASN A 292 32.21 -15.21 -18.37
N GLY A 293 31.74 -13.95 -18.38
CA GLY A 293 32.44 -12.81 -18.98
C GLY A 293 32.28 -12.64 -20.49
N GLN A 294 31.50 -13.48 -21.17
CA GLN A 294 31.16 -13.27 -22.58
C GLN A 294 30.16 -12.11 -22.72
N LEU A 295 30.37 -11.25 -23.72
CA LEU A 295 29.42 -10.21 -24.11
C LEU A 295 28.06 -10.83 -24.45
N ALA A 296 26.99 -10.25 -23.92
CA ALA A 296 25.64 -10.68 -24.22
C ALA A 296 25.13 -10.08 -25.55
N PRO A 297 24.43 -10.86 -26.39
CA PRO A 297 23.96 -10.40 -27.69
C PRO A 297 22.82 -9.38 -27.54
N LEU A 298 22.83 -8.35 -28.38
CA LEU A 298 21.73 -7.38 -28.47
C LEU A 298 20.74 -7.81 -29.55
N TYR A 299 19.51 -8.14 -29.15
CA TYR A 299 18.47 -8.68 -30.01
C TYR A 299 17.09 -8.03 -29.80
N ASN A 300 16.22 -8.19 -30.79
CA ASN A 300 14.84 -7.71 -30.76
C ASN A 300 13.89 -8.78 -30.18
N LEU A 301 12.89 -8.38 -29.39
CA LEU A 301 11.89 -9.26 -28.78
C LEU A 301 10.64 -9.49 -29.66
N GLY A 302 10.56 -8.87 -30.83
CA GLY A 302 9.37 -8.94 -31.69
C GLY A 302 8.12 -8.49 -30.93
N TRP A 303 7.12 -9.36 -30.85
CA TRP A 303 5.87 -9.08 -30.13
C TRP A 303 6.04 -8.90 -28.62
N TYR A 304 7.15 -9.38 -28.03
CA TYR A 304 7.43 -9.23 -26.59
C TYR A 304 8.07 -7.88 -26.22
N ARG A 305 8.19 -6.93 -27.15
CA ARG A 305 8.75 -5.58 -26.92
C ARG A 305 8.14 -4.84 -25.71
N PRO A 306 6.80 -4.74 -25.54
CA PRO A 306 6.20 -4.08 -24.37
C PRO A 306 6.56 -4.75 -23.03
N ALA A 307 6.86 -6.05 -23.05
CA ALA A 307 7.18 -6.82 -21.85
C ALA A 307 8.66 -6.75 -21.45
N GLY A 308 9.59 -6.31 -22.31
CA GLY A 308 11.02 -6.34 -21.97
C GLY A 308 12.06 -5.74 -22.92
N GLN A 309 11.67 -4.94 -23.91
CA GLN A 309 12.61 -4.24 -24.80
C GLN A 309 12.50 -2.74 -24.65
N MET A 310 13.07 -2.20 -23.57
CA MET A 310 13.42 -0.79 -23.52
C MET A 310 14.88 -0.63 -23.09
N TYR A 311 15.44 0.48 -23.54
CA TYR A 311 16.73 1.01 -23.16
C TYR A 311 16.47 2.34 -22.46
N SER A 312 17.24 2.66 -21.43
CA SER A 312 17.11 3.92 -20.68
C SER A 312 18.39 4.25 -19.92
N THR A 313 18.45 5.46 -19.39
CA THR A 313 19.53 5.98 -18.53
C THR A 313 19.04 6.11 -17.09
N THR A 314 19.95 6.18 -16.12
CA THR A 314 19.53 6.48 -14.74
C THR A 314 18.92 7.88 -14.61
N ALA A 315 19.38 8.86 -15.41
CA ALA A 315 18.85 10.21 -15.41
C ALA A 315 17.37 10.25 -15.86
N ASP A 316 16.99 9.49 -16.89
CA ASP A 316 15.59 9.39 -17.33
C ASP A 316 14.73 8.59 -16.36
N MET A 317 15.25 7.49 -15.81
CA MET A 317 14.55 6.73 -14.78
C MET A 317 14.32 7.55 -13.50
N ALA A 318 15.18 8.52 -13.18
CA ALA A 318 14.93 9.47 -12.09
C ALA A 318 13.71 10.36 -12.36
N LYS A 319 13.55 10.88 -13.58
CA LYS A 319 12.36 11.65 -14.01
C LYS A 319 11.09 10.80 -13.85
N LEU A 320 11.14 9.53 -14.29
CA LEU A 320 10.05 8.58 -14.13
C LEU A 320 9.74 8.27 -12.64
N MET A 321 10.75 8.09 -11.79
CA MET A 321 10.55 7.89 -10.35
C MET A 321 9.84 9.08 -9.70
N MET A 322 10.27 10.31 -10.00
CA MET A 322 9.64 11.52 -9.46
C MET A 322 8.20 11.69 -9.95
N ALA A 323 7.90 11.30 -11.19
CA ALA A 323 6.54 11.29 -11.73
C ALA A 323 5.65 10.24 -11.05
N LEU A 324 6.15 9.01 -10.88
CA LEU A 324 5.47 7.93 -10.16
C LEU A 324 5.25 8.24 -8.67
N LEU A 325 6.14 9.02 -8.07
CA LEU A 325 6.01 9.53 -6.70
C LEU A 325 5.07 10.74 -6.59
N GLY A 326 4.57 11.30 -7.69
CA GLY A 326 3.67 12.47 -7.69
C GLY A 326 4.34 13.77 -7.24
N VAL A 327 5.63 13.94 -7.53
CA VAL A 327 6.46 15.09 -7.12
C VAL A 327 7.23 15.74 -8.28
N HIS A 328 7.15 15.17 -9.49
CA HIS A 328 7.66 15.79 -10.70
C HIS A 328 6.74 16.95 -11.16
N ALA A 329 7.34 18.08 -11.57
CA ALA A 329 6.60 19.29 -11.96
C ALA A 329 5.67 19.10 -13.17
N GLY A 330 5.92 18.11 -14.03
CA GLY A 330 5.00 17.65 -15.05
C GLY A 330 4.19 16.43 -14.56
N THR A 331 2.92 16.64 -14.23
CA THR A 331 1.99 15.59 -13.78
C THR A 331 1.66 14.61 -14.91
N LEU A 332 2.04 13.34 -14.79
CA LEU A 332 1.70 12.28 -15.75
C LEU A 332 0.31 11.66 -15.48
N LEU A 333 -0.04 11.51 -14.19
CA LEU A 333 -1.28 10.94 -13.68
C LEU A 333 -1.68 11.69 -12.38
N ARG A 334 -2.98 11.75 -12.07
CA ARG A 334 -3.48 12.28 -10.79
C ARG A 334 -2.94 11.47 -9.61
N GLN A 335 -2.76 12.12 -8.45
CA GLN A 335 -2.21 11.47 -7.24
C GLN A 335 -3.05 10.25 -6.80
N ASP A 336 -4.38 10.27 -6.95
CA ASP A 336 -5.24 9.12 -6.63
C ASP A 336 -5.10 7.96 -7.62
N THR A 337 -4.83 8.26 -8.89
CA THR A 337 -4.49 7.27 -9.91
C THR A 337 -3.15 6.61 -9.58
N LEU A 338 -2.15 7.38 -9.17
CA LEU A 338 -0.88 6.87 -8.66
C LEU A 338 -1.06 6.02 -7.40
N ASN A 339 -1.87 6.48 -6.43
CA ASN A 339 -2.20 5.71 -5.22
C ASN A 339 -2.84 4.35 -5.58
N THR A 340 -3.78 4.35 -6.54
CA THR A 340 -4.43 3.14 -7.05
C THR A 340 -3.42 2.22 -7.75
N MET A 341 -2.55 2.76 -8.60
CA MET A 341 -1.52 2.00 -9.33
C MET A 341 -0.50 1.34 -8.39
N MET A 342 -0.13 2.02 -7.30
CA MET A 342 0.83 1.54 -6.28
C MET A 342 0.22 0.54 -5.28
N THR A 343 -1.11 0.37 -5.26
CA THR A 343 -1.79 -0.48 -4.27
C THR A 343 -1.53 -1.98 -4.53
N PRO A 344 -1.20 -2.78 -3.49
CA PRO A 344 -1.11 -4.24 -3.61
C PRO A 344 -2.45 -4.87 -4.04
N VAL A 345 -2.41 -5.70 -5.08
CA VAL A 345 -3.59 -6.41 -5.62
C VAL A 345 -3.76 -7.79 -4.98
N LEU A 346 -2.67 -8.53 -4.73
CA LEU A 346 -2.72 -9.86 -4.13
C LEU A 346 -1.48 -10.17 -3.29
N ARG A 347 -1.67 -10.78 -2.12
CA ARG A 347 -0.60 -11.38 -1.32
C ARG A 347 -0.16 -12.71 -1.93
N CYS A 348 1.13 -12.90 -2.09
CA CYS A 348 1.70 -14.07 -2.75
C CYS A 348 2.07 -15.17 -1.73
N HIS A 349 2.09 -16.43 -2.19
CA HIS A 349 2.52 -17.56 -1.37
C HIS A 349 4.05 -17.68 -1.36
N SER A 350 4.60 -18.33 -0.32
CA SER A 350 6.02 -18.67 -0.21
C SER A 350 6.51 -19.45 -1.44
N GLY A 351 7.34 -18.80 -2.27
CA GLY A 351 7.76 -19.31 -3.58
C GLY A 351 7.58 -18.30 -4.72
N TYR A 352 6.76 -17.25 -4.54
CA TYR A 352 6.90 -16.02 -5.30
C TYR A 352 8.06 -15.19 -4.74
N PHE A 353 8.68 -14.34 -5.55
CA PHE A 353 9.87 -13.57 -5.21
C PHE A 353 9.56 -12.22 -4.49
N ALA A 354 8.30 -12.00 -4.12
CA ALA A 354 7.83 -10.86 -3.34
C ALA A 354 6.62 -11.25 -2.47
N ASN A 355 6.38 -10.52 -1.38
CA ASN A 355 5.28 -10.77 -0.45
C ASN A 355 3.91 -10.45 -1.06
N SER A 356 3.83 -9.46 -1.94
CA SER A 356 2.62 -9.10 -2.70
C SER A 356 2.95 -8.66 -4.12
N THR A 357 1.94 -8.68 -4.99
CA THR A 357 2.00 -8.09 -6.33
C THR A 357 0.93 -7.01 -6.51
N GLY A 358 1.27 -5.96 -7.25
CA GLY A 358 0.40 -4.84 -7.65
C GLY A 358 0.56 -4.56 -9.14
N THR A 359 0.11 -3.40 -9.63
CA THR A 359 0.20 -3.06 -11.06
C THR A 359 1.39 -2.12 -11.38
N PRO A 360 2.54 -2.60 -11.90
CA PRO A 360 2.99 -3.99 -12.12
C PRO A 360 3.93 -4.49 -11.01
N TRP A 361 3.74 -3.96 -9.81
CA TRP A 361 4.72 -3.93 -8.75
C TRP A 361 4.92 -5.27 -8.03
N GLU A 362 6.11 -5.37 -7.44
CA GLU A 362 6.65 -6.49 -6.71
C GLU A 362 6.96 -5.93 -5.33
N ILE A 363 6.07 -6.19 -4.36
CA ILE A 363 5.94 -5.39 -3.13
C ILE A 363 6.39 -6.20 -1.92
N ASN A 364 7.31 -5.63 -1.16
CA ASN A 364 7.85 -6.18 0.09
C ASN A 364 7.80 -5.12 1.19
N GLU A 365 7.77 -5.53 2.46
CA GLU A 365 7.78 -4.60 3.59
C GLU A 365 9.21 -4.45 4.13
N GLN A 366 9.64 -3.22 4.43
CA GLN A 366 10.89 -2.95 5.14
C GLN A 366 10.70 -1.84 6.18
N PHE A 367 10.99 -2.13 7.45
CA PHE A 367 10.71 -1.26 8.61
C PHE A 367 9.24 -0.77 8.70
N GLY A 368 8.26 -1.58 8.28
CA GLY A 368 6.85 -1.18 8.24
C GLY A 368 6.44 -0.35 7.01
N TYR A 369 7.36 -0.07 6.08
CA TYR A 369 7.07 0.61 4.82
C TYR A 369 6.95 -0.37 3.66
N ASP A 370 5.95 -0.19 2.80
CA ASP A 370 5.90 -0.84 1.50
C ASP A 370 7.04 -0.31 0.59
N VAL A 371 7.97 -1.20 0.26
CA VAL A 371 8.96 -1.02 -0.80
C VAL A 371 8.34 -1.56 -2.09
N VAL A 372 7.95 -0.65 -2.97
CA VAL A 372 7.26 -0.92 -4.23
C VAL A 372 8.32 -1.04 -5.33
N ARG A 373 8.55 -2.25 -5.84
CA ARG A 373 9.68 -2.54 -6.76
C ARG A 373 9.21 -3.03 -8.13
N LYS A 374 10.03 -2.81 -9.15
CA LYS A 374 10.00 -3.58 -10.40
C LYS A 374 11.42 -3.94 -10.80
N ASP A 375 11.72 -5.23 -10.83
CA ASP A 375 12.98 -5.78 -11.34
C ASP A 375 12.90 -6.14 -12.83
N GLY A 376 14.06 -6.21 -13.47
CA GLY A 376 14.18 -6.69 -14.84
C GLY A 376 15.53 -7.30 -15.09
N ASP A 377 15.54 -8.52 -15.61
CA ASP A 377 16.76 -9.25 -15.92
C ASP A 377 16.59 -9.89 -17.31
N LEU A 378 17.57 -9.70 -18.18
CA LEU A 378 17.63 -10.28 -19.53
C LEU A 378 19.09 -10.25 -20.02
N ASP A 379 19.61 -11.40 -20.44
CA ASP A 379 20.90 -11.63 -21.11
C ASP A 379 21.94 -10.51 -20.94
N GLY A 380 22.69 -10.60 -19.85
CA GLY A 380 23.77 -9.67 -19.51
C GLY A 380 23.33 -8.30 -19.02
N TYR A 381 22.04 -8.07 -18.75
CA TYR A 381 21.55 -6.87 -18.08
C TYR A 381 20.65 -7.22 -16.90
N ALA A 382 20.78 -6.44 -15.84
CA ALA A 382 19.86 -6.42 -14.71
C ALA A 382 19.50 -4.97 -14.39
N ALA A 383 18.28 -4.74 -13.94
CA ALA A 383 17.75 -3.42 -13.64
C ALA A 383 16.71 -3.52 -12.52
N THR A 384 16.55 -2.43 -11.77
CA THR A 384 15.53 -2.27 -10.74
C THR A 384 15.11 -0.80 -10.68
N LEU A 385 13.80 -0.56 -10.69
CA LEU A 385 13.21 0.69 -10.21
C LEU A 385 12.48 0.36 -8.90
N SER A 386 12.69 1.16 -7.87
CA SER A 386 12.10 0.93 -6.54
C SER A 386 11.70 2.25 -5.88
N LEU A 387 10.59 2.24 -5.16
CA LEU A 387 9.98 3.41 -4.54
C LEU A 387 9.55 3.07 -3.11
N VAL A 388 9.57 4.07 -2.23
CA VAL A 388 8.89 4.05 -0.92
C VAL A 388 7.92 5.23 -0.91
N PRO A 389 6.68 5.09 -1.45
CA PRO A 389 5.81 6.23 -1.75
C PRO A 389 5.48 7.11 -0.53
N ARG A 390 5.33 6.50 0.66
CA ARG A 390 5.10 7.21 1.93
C ARG A 390 6.23 8.16 2.34
N LEU A 391 7.44 7.97 1.83
CA LEU A 391 8.61 8.83 2.10
C LEU A 391 8.97 9.76 0.93
N LYS A 392 8.25 9.67 -0.20
CA LYS A 392 8.66 10.24 -1.50
C LYS A 392 10.12 9.88 -1.86
N LEU A 393 10.59 8.70 -1.45
CA LEU A 393 11.95 8.19 -1.67
C LEU A 393 11.95 7.20 -2.84
N GLY A 394 12.98 7.22 -3.68
CA GLY A 394 13.16 6.26 -4.78
C GLY A 394 14.61 5.92 -5.06
N LEU A 395 14.84 4.72 -5.58
CA LEU A 395 16.15 4.21 -6.00
C LEU A 395 16.00 3.44 -7.31
N VAL A 396 16.75 3.86 -8.33
CA VAL A 396 16.99 3.09 -9.56
C VAL A 396 18.40 2.51 -9.53
N VAL A 397 18.55 1.26 -9.98
CA VAL A 397 19.84 0.60 -10.20
C VAL A 397 19.82 -0.08 -11.57
N LEU A 398 20.77 0.25 -12.44
CA LEU A 398 20.94 -0.32 -13.78
C LEU A 398 22.31 -1.00 -13.87
N MET A 399 22.36 -2.21 -14.42
CA MET A 399 23.53 -3.08 -14.45
C MET A 399 23.76 -3.62 -15.87
N ALA A 400 25.00 -3.55 -16.33
CA ALA A 400 25.52 -4.33 -17.44
C ALA A 400 26.35 -5.45 -16.83
N GLY A 401 25.75 -6.65 -16.76
CA GLY A 401 26.24 -7.82 -16.06
C GLY A 401 25.13 -8.57 -15.31
N VAL A 402 25.56 -9.54 -14.51
CA VAL A 402 24.69 -10.38 -13.67
C VAL A 402 24.50 -9.76 -12.29
N ARG A 403 23.24 -9.67 -11.85
CA ARG A 403 22.85 -9.23 -10.50
C ARG A 403 23.56 -10.07 -9.42
N PRO A 404 24.18 -9.49 -8.38
CA PRO A 404 24.78 -10.25 -7.29
C PRO A 404 23.73 -11.10 -6.55
N ALA A 405 24.02 -12.40 -6.39
CA ALA A 405 23.06 -13.37 -5.84
C ALA A 405 23.09 -13.49 -4.31
N GLU A 406 24.22 -13.16 -3.68
CA GLU A 406 24.43 -13.28 -2.23
C GLU A 406 23.80 -12.12 -1.44
N GLN A 407 23.45 -11.02 -2.12
CA GLN A 407 23.09 -9.74 -1.51
C GLN A 407 22.12 -8.94 -2.37
N ASP A 408 20.92 -8.66 -1.85
CA ASP A 408 20.01 -7.69 -2.47
C ASP A 408 20.50 -6.26 -2.18
N ILE A 409 21.13 -5.65 -3.19
CA ILE A 409 21.61 -4.25 -3.18
C ILE A 409 20.50 -3.26 -2.81
N VAL A 410 19.26 -3.47 -3.27
CA VAL A 410 18.16 -2.52 -3.08
C VAL A 410 17.64 -2.60 -1.64
N SER A 411 17.44 -3.80 -1.12
CA SER A 411 17.07 -4.00 0.29
C SER A 411 18.17 -3.50 1.24
N GLN A 412 19.45 -3.65 0.89
CA GLN A 412 20.55 -3.06 1.66
C GLN A 412 20.61 -1.53 1.59
N ALA A 413 20.43 -0.92 0.41
CA ALA A 413 20.39 0.53 0.28
C ALA A 413 19.26 1.14 1.12
N TYR A 414 18.07 0.54 1.11
CA TYR A 414 16.97 0.95 1.99
C TYR A 414 17.23 0.68 3.48
N SER A 415 18.08 -0.29 3.83
CA SER A 415 18.53 -0.49 5.22
C SER A 415 19.35 0.69 5.76
N TYR A 416 20.00 1.46 4.87
CA TYR A 416 20.71 2.68 5.23
C TYR A 416 19.83 3.94 5.09
N LEU A 417 18.96 4.00 4.07
CA LEU A 417 18.14 5.18 3.78
C LEU A 417 16.91 5.31 4.68
N ILE A 418 16.07 4.27 4.82
CA ILE A 418 14.75 4.39 5.46
C ILE A 418 14.86 4.93 6.90
N PRO A 419 15.69 4.37 7.80
CA PRO A 419 15.78 4.87 9.18
C PRO A 419 16.25 6.34 9.26
N VAL A 420 17.11 6.75 8.34
CA VAL A 420 17.72 8.09 8.32
C VAL A 420 16.76 9.14 7.75
N VAL A 421 16.06 8.84 6.65
CA VAL A 421 15.03 9.72 6.07
C VAL A 421 13.84 9.86 7.04
N VAL A 422 13.44 8.76 7.70
CA VAL A 422 12.38 8.77 8.73
C VAL A 422 12.75 9.66 9.92
N ASN A 423 13.97 9.57 10.43
CA ASN A 423 14.40 10.44 11.53
C ASN A 423 14.53 11.89 11.07
N ALA A 424 15.10 12.17 9.89
CA ALA A 424 15.15 13.52 9.33
C ALA A 424 13.77 14.20 9.22
N PHE A 425 12.71 13.46 8.87
CA PHE A 425 11.34 13.98 8.87
C PHE A 425 10.72 14.13 10.27
N ARG A 426 11.18 13.39 11.29
CA ARG A 426 10.74 13.57 12.70
C ARG A 426 11.44 14.72 13.42
N ASP A 427 12.73 14.89 13.13
CA ASP A 427 13.60 15.90 13.73
C ASP A 427 13.36 17.30 13.12
N THR A 428 12.76 17.35 11.93
CA THR A 428 12.34 18.60 11.28
C THR A 428 11.05 19.12 11.90
N GLN A 429 11.13 20.21 12.67
CA GLN A 429 9.95 20.93 13.17
C GLN A 429 9.04 21.34 12.00
N GLN A 430 7.77 20.92 12.04
CA GLN A 430 6.77 21.37 11.07
C GLN A 430 6.45 22.85 11.30
N MET A 431 6.54 23.65 10.23
CA MET A 431 6.08 25.04 10.25
C MET A 431 4.57 25.07 10.18
N LEU A 432 3.92 25.24 11.33
CA LEU A 432 2.47 25.38 11.45
C LEU A 432 2.03 26.76 10.96
N LYS A 433 0.85 26.82 10.34
CA LYS A 433 0.31 28.08 9.81
C LYS A 433 -0.53 28.79 10.87
N PRO A 434 -0.33 30.10 11.10
CA PRO A 434 -1.26 30.92 11.84
C PRO A 434 -2.52 31.23 10.99
N PRO A 435 -3.69 31.45 11.61
CA PRO A 435 -4.85 32.00 10.91
C PRO A 435 -4.65 33.49 10.57
N PRO A 436 -5.34 34.04 9.55
CA PRO A 436 -5.25 35.47 9.19
C PRO A 436 -5.69 36.44 10.30
N ASP A 437 -6.62 35.99 11.15
CA ASP A 437 -7.01 36.64 12.40
C ASP A 437 -7.24 35.54 13.46
N PRO A 438 -6.48 35.51 14.57
CA PRO A 438 -6.70 34.54 15.64
C PRO A 438 -7.81 34.95 16.62
N ALA A 439 -8.21 36.23 16.67
CA ALA A 439 -9.10 36.77 17.70
C ALA A 439 -10.46 36.04 17.87
N PRO A 440 -11.11 35.52 16.80
CA PRO A 440 -12.37 34.76 16.94
C PRO A 440 -12.24 33.42 17.68
N TYR A 441 -11.02 32.90 17.83
CA TYR A 441 -10.74 31.55 18.31
C TYR A 441 -10.19 31.51 19.74
N ILE A 442 -9.68 32.64 20.23
CA ILE A 442 -9.10 32.78 21.58
C ILE A 442 -10.23 32.74 22.62
N GLY A 443 -10.08 31.92 23.66
CA GLY A 443 -11.06 31.82 24.74
C GLY A 443 -10.98 30.52 25.56
N PHE A 444 -11.91 30.35 26.50
CA PHE A 444 -12.04 29.14 27.32
C PHE A 444 -13.20 28.28 26.83
N PHE A 445 -12.92 27.00 26.60
CA PHE A 445 -13.88 25.99 26.14
C PHE A 445 -13.87 24.80 27.10
N THR A 446 -14.96 24.02 27.15
CA THR A 446 -15.07 22.83 27.98
C THR A 446 -15.75 21.67 27.24
N PHE A 447 -15.35 20.44 27.59
CA PHE A 447 -16.04 19.21 27.22
C PHE A 447 -16.75 18.63 28.44
N ARG A 448 -18.10 18.55 28.38
CA ARG A 448 -18.97 17.98 29.43
C ARG A 448 -18.77 18.54 30.85
N ASN A 449 -18.16 19.72 30.98
CA ASN A 449 -17.68 20.28 32.24
C ASN A 449 -16.71 19.35 33.03
N MET A 450 -15.92 18.54 32.30
CA MET A 450 -14.93 17.59 32.85
C MET A 450 -13.49 17.92 32.43
N THR A 451 -13.33 18.46 31.22
CA THR A 451 -12.04 18.84 30.63
C THR A 451 -12.15 20.27 30.12
N PHE A 452 -11.26 21.15 30.57
CA PHE A 452 -11.21 22.55 30.15
C PHE A 452 -10.06 22.78 29.18
N TYR A 453 -10.24 23.76 28.30
CA TYR A 453 -9.32 24.09 27.21
C TYR A 453 -9.16 25.61 27.15
N GLU A 454 -7.95 26.11 27.40
CA GLU A 454 -7.57 27.49 27.10
C GLU A 454 -7.02 27.53 25.68
N ILE A 455 -7.70 28.24 24.78
CA ILE A 455 -7.22 28.49 23.43
C ILE A 455 -6.61 29.89 23.38
N LYS A 456 -5.33 29.96 23.03
CA LYS A 456 -4.52 31.17 22.98
C LYS A 456 -3.55 31.13 21.79
N VAL A 457 -2.74 32.17 21.64
CA VAL A 457 -1.75 32.31 20.56
C VAL A 457 -0.35 32.21 21.15
N ASP A 458 0.56 31.54 20.45
CA ASP A 458 1.98 31.45 20.82
C ASP A 458 2.83 32.59 20.22
N SER A 459 4.16 32.52 20.37
CA SER A 459 5.10 33.52 19.83
C SER A 459 5.09 33.64 18.31
N ASP A 460 4.63 32.59 17.62
CA ASP A 460 4.73 32.44 16.17
C ASP A 460 3.40 32.82 15.49
N GLY A 461 2.41 33.26 16.27
CA GLY A 461 1.05 33.55 15.82
C GLY A 461 0.15 32.32 15.71
N VAL A 462 0.66 31.13 16.04
CA VAL A 462 -0.06 29.85 15.89
C VAL A 462 -0.98 29.65 17.08
N ILE A 463 -2.15 29.04 16.84
CA ILE A 463 -3.12 28.75 17.89
C ILE A 463 -2.66 27.52 18.68
N VAL A 464 -2.66 27.65 20.00
CA VAL A 464 -2.38 26.57 20.94
C VAL A 464 -3.55 26.38 21.91
N MET A 465 -3.92 25.12 22.11
CA MET A 465 -5.02 24.67 22.95
C MET A 465 -4.45 23.90 24.15
N GLN A 466 -4.48 24.53 25.32
CA GLN A 466 -3.96 23.95 26.57
C GLN A 466 -5.09 23.32 27.38
N GLN A 467 -4.98 22.01 27.65
CA GLN A 467 -5.90 21.23 28.46
C GLN A 467 -5.60 21.39 29.96
N PHE A 468 -6.64 21.51 30.78
CA PHE A 468 -6.54 21.56 32.24
C PHE A 468 -7.82 21.04 32.93
N GLY A 469 -7.76 20.86 34.25
CA GLY A 469 -8.86 20.41 35.10
C GLY A 469 -8.58 19.07 35.79
N PRO A 470 -9.34 18.71 36.84
CA PRO A 470 -8.93 17.68 37.82
C PRO A 470 -8.57 16.30 37.25
N GLN A 471 -9.23 15.90 36.16
CA GLN A 471 -8.92 14.66 35.44
C GLN A 471 -7.65 14.80 34.58
N VAL A 472 -7.51 15.88 33.81
CA VAL A 472 -6.31 16.15 32.99
C VAL A 472 -5.07 16.27 33.87
N ASP A 473 -5.20 17.01 34.97
CA ASP A 473 -4.06 17.38 35.80
C ASP A 473 -3.43 16.20 36.56
N THR A 474 -4.20 15.11 36.72
CA THR A 474 -3.79 13.85 37.34
C THR A 474 -3.48 12.72 36.34
N THR A 475 -3.99 12.79 35.10
CA THR A 475 -3.79 11.72 34.09
C THR A 475 -2.81 12.10 32.98
N VAL A 476 -2.93 13.29 32.38
CA VAL A 476 -2.15 13.69 31.20
C VAL A 476 -0.82 14.31 31.66
N PRO A 477 0.34 13.81 31.23
CA PRO A 477 1.63 14.45 31.49
C PRO A 477 1.67 15.89 30.97
N SER A 478 2.33 16.80 31.67
CA SER A 478 2.30 18.25 31.37
C SER A 478 2.76 18.59 29.95
N ASN A 479 3.71 17.82 29.41
CA ASN A 479 4.22 17.96 28.04
C ASN A 479 3.25 17.50 26.94
N TYR A 480 2.09 16.91 27.28
CA TYR A 480 1.02 16.57 26.33
C TYR A 480 -0.30 17.31 26.63
N ARG A 481 -0.30 18.29 27.55
CA ARG A 481 -1.48 19.14 27.82
C ARG A 481 -1.65 20.25 26.79
N THR A 482 -0.59 20.68 26.12
CA THR A 482 -0.64 21.72 25.08
C THR A 482 -0.65 21.07 23.71
N ILE A 483 -1.66 21.37 22.91
CA ILE A 483 -1.84 20.91 21.53
C ILE A 483 -1.73 22.13 20.62
N ARG A 484 -1.02 22.03 19.49
CA ARG A 484 -0.91 23.12 18.50
C ARG A 484 -1.90 22.87 17.35
N LEU A 485 -2.46 23.94 16.78
CA LEU A 485 -3.47 23.88 15.73
C LEU A 485 -2.94 24.56 14.46
N ASP A 486 -2.64 23.75 13.43
CA ASP A 486 -2.24 24.23 12.10
C ASP A 486 -3.46 24.73 11.31
N TYR A 487 -3.43 25.98 10.85
CA TYR A 487 -4.53 26.57 10.09
C TYR A 487 -4.57 26.02 8.65
N LEU A 488 -5.69 25.38 8.28
CA LEU A 488 -5.91 24.90 6.92
C LEU A 488 -6.64 25.94 6.07
N GLN A 489 -7.89 26.26 6.43
CA GLN A 489 -8.73 27.25 5.74
C GLN A 489 -9.94 27.66 6.59
N ASP A 490 -10.38 28.91 6.48
CA ASP A 490 -11.59 29.49 7.08
C ASP A 490 -11.66 29.34 8.60
N ARG A 491 -12.25 28.25 9.09
CA ARG A 491 -12.40 27.89 10.52
C ARG A 491 -11.89 26.48 10.82
N VAL A 492 -11.22 25.86 9.85
CA VAL A 492 -10.77 24.48 9.84
C VAL A 492 -9.27 24.43 10.14
N PHE A 493 -8.93 23.74 11.22
CA PHE A 493 -7.57 23.54 11.70
C PHE A 493 -7.25 22.04 11.73
N ARG A 494 -5.97 21.72 11.80
CA ARG A 494 -5.43 20.38 12.00
C ARG A 494 -4.79 20.30 13.38
N VAL A 495 -5.16 19.28 14.15
CA VAL A 495 -4.49 18.93 15.41
C VAL A 495 -3.05 18.51 15.12
N VAL A 496 -2.07 19.10 15.79
CA VAL A 496 -0.66 18.69 15.69
C VAL A 496 -0.05 18.58 17.09
N PHE A 497 0.52 17.40 17.38
CA PHE A 497 1.34 17.17 18.56
C PHE A 497 2.83 17.41 18.25
N GLU A 498 3.59 17.93 19.21
CA GLU A 498 5.03 18.11 19.03
C GLU A 498 5.73 16.74 18.97
N SER A 499 6.43 16.49 17.86
CA SER A 499 7.10 15.23 17.55
C SER A 499 8.48 15.14 18.25
N PRO A 500 8.89 13.97 18.77
CA PRO A 500 8.15 12.71 18.84
C PRO A 500 7.30 12.58 20.12
N TYR A 501 6.08 12.04 20.00
CA TYR A 501 5.14 11.80 21.10
C TYR A 501 4.77 10.30 21.19
N PRO A 502 4.37 9.75 22.35
CA PRO A 502 3.96 8.35 22.44
C PRO A 502 2.63 8.13 21.68
N CYS A 503 2.58 7.15 20.77
CA CYS A 503 1.39 6.83 19.99
C CYS A 503 0.15 6.56 20.87
N LYS A 504 0.35 6.06 22.10
CA LYS A 504 -0.70 5.77 23.08
C LYS A 504 -0.26 6.18 24.49
N LEU A 505 -0.88 7.23 25.05
CA LEU A 505 -0.76 7.51 26.49
C LEU A 505 -1.52 6.45 27.28
N LYS A 506 -0.90 5.93 28.36
CA LYS A 506 -1.51 4.96 29.27
C LYS A 506 -1.93 5.62 30.57
N PHE A 507 -3.15 5.34 31.01
CA PHE A 507 -3.73 5.85 32.25
C PHE A 507 -4.28 4.66 33.05
N ASN A 508 -3.49 4.14 34.00
CA ASN A 508 -3.79 2.91 34.74
C ASN A 508 -4.10 1.72 33.79
N SER A 509 -5.35 1.27 33.74
CA SER A 509 -5.83 0.17 32.87
C SER A 509 -6.39 0.64 31.52
N ALA A 510 -6.42 1.94 31.25
CA ALA A 510 -6.90 2.54 30.01
C ALA A 510 -5.75 3.12 29.17
N SER A 511 -6.01 3.42 27.90
CA SER A 511 -5.07 4.15 27.04
C SER A 511 -5.78 4.98 25.99
N VAL A 512 -5.28 6.19 25.72
CA VAL A 512 -5.74 7.07 24.65
C VAL A 512 -4.69 7.11 23.55
N SER A 513 -5.12 6.88 22.30
CA SER A 513 -4.24 6.95 21.13
C SER A 513 -4.02 8.41 20.72
N LEU A 514 -2.81 8.94 20.91
CA LEU A 514 -2.41 10.22 20.33
C LEU A 514 -2.24 10.10 18.82
N GLU A 515 -1.78 8.95 18.31
CA GLU A 515 -1.69 8.67 16.86
C GLU A 515 -3.04 8.81 16.15
N ALA A 516 -4.15 8.56 16.86
CA ALA A 516 -5.49 8.72 16.32
C ALA A 516 -6.07 10.14 16.48
N GLN A 517 -5.44 11.00 17.30
CA GLN A 517 -5.82 12.40 17.50
C GLN A 517 -4.97 13.34 16.64
N ASP A 518 -3.69 13.02 16.42
CA ASP A 518 -2.81 13.75 15.53
C ASP A 518 -3.41 13.80 14.12
N ARG A 519 -3.35 14.99 13.51
CA ARG A 519 -3.95 15.32 12.22
C ARG A 519 -5.47 15.18 12.12
N GLN A 520 -6.20 14.99 13.23
CA GLN A 520 -7.66 15.17 13.22
C GLN A 520 -8.02 16.60 12.82
N ILE A 521 -9.20 16.73 12.20
CA ILE A 521 -9.73 18.03 11.79
C ILE A 521 -10.48 18.64 12.97
N PHE A 522 -10.12 19.87 13.31
CA PHE A 522 -10.71 20.66 14.37
C PHE A 522 -11.40 21.88 13.75
N ASN A 523 -12.72 21.96 13.81
CA ASN A 523 -13.50 22.98 13.12
C ASN A 523 -14.29 23.84 14.11
N PHE A 524 -14.14 25.17 14.03
CA PHE A 524 -14.89 26.13 14.84
C PHE A 524 -16.21 26.54 14.15
N TYR A 525 -17.28 26.58 14.92
CA TYR A 525 -18.64 26.94 14.47
C TYR A 525 -19.17 28.10 15.30
N VAL A 526 -19.88 29.04 14.64
CA VAL A 526 -20.52 30.16 15.34
C VAL A 526 -21.73 29.65 16.12
N PHE A 527 -21.69 29.80 17.44
CA PHE A 527 -22.75 29.41 18.37
C PHE A 527 -23.93 30.39 18.29
N ASN A 528 -24.89 30.10 17.42
CA ASN A 528 -26.10 30.90 17.25
C ASN A 528 -27.22 30.44 18.20
N LYS A 529 -27.41 31.17 19.31
CA LYS A 529 -28.43 30.84 20.32
C LYS A 529 -29.88 30.84 19.79
N LYS A 530 -30.18 31.50 18.66
CA LYS A 530 -31.52 31.47 18.02
C LYS A 530 -31.77 30.23 17.16
N ALA A 531 -30.77 29.37 16.95
CA ALA A 531 -30.91 28.15 16.16
C ALA A 531 -31.43 26.95 16.98
N SER A 532 -31.04 26.81 18.26
CA SER A 532 -31.39 25.60 19.02
C SER A 532 -32.88 25.47 19.33
N GLU A 533 -33.54 26.60 19.58
CA GLU A 533 -35.00 26.67 19.74
C GLU A 533 -35.79 26.23 18.49
N LYS A 534 -35.15 26.12 17.31
CA LYS A 534 -35.86 25.97 16.02
C LYS A 534 -35.44 24.78 15.14
N ASN A 535 -34.20 24.31 15.21
CA ASN A 535 -33.68 23.23 14.34
C ASN A 535 -33.19 22.00 15.15
N ARG A 536 -34.13 21.14 15.55
CA ARG A 536 -33.86 19.88 16.30
C ARG A 536 -33.20 18.75 15.49
N THR A 537 -32.81 19.02 14.25
CA THR A 537 -32.23 18.03 13.32
C THR A 537 -30.72 18.18 13.12
N ASP A 538 -30.12 19.29 13.52
CA ASP A 538 -28.68 19.54 13.35
C ASP A 538 -27.86 18.94 14.51
N PRO A 539 -26.78 18.18 14.24
CA PRO A 539 -26.05 17.44 15.27
C PRO A 539 -25.31 18.35 16.27
N VAL A 540 -24.88 19.54 15.85
CA VAL A 540 -24.27 20.56 16.72
C VAL A 540 -25.28 21.07 17.75
N THR A 541 -26.55 21.18 17.36
CA THR A 541 -27.64 21.67 18.21
C THR A 541 -27.95 20.68 19.34
N ILE A 542 -28.07 19.40 19.00
CA ILE A 542 -28.42 18.32 19.94
C ILE A 542 -27.37 18.18 21.06
N ALA A 543 -26.12 18.55 20.79
CA ALA A 543 -25.02 18.50 21.75
C ALA A 543 -25.01 19.65 22.79
N ALA A 544 -25.75 20.73 22.56
CA ALA A 544 -25.67 21.96 23.36
C ALA A 544 -26.86 22.22 24.31
N ASP A 545 -28.00 21.55 24.14
CA ASP A 545 -29.22 21.75 24.95
C ASP A 545 -29.16 21.09 26.37
N ARG A 546 -27.96 20.81 26.90
CA ARG A 546 -27.64 20.37 28.29
C ARG A 546 -26.23 20.86 28.66
N GLU A 547 -25.93 21.07 29.95
CA GLU A 547 -25.00 22.15 30.34
C GLU A 547 -24.29 21.98 31.72
N SER A 548 -23.48 22.97 32.17
CA SER A 548 -23.25 23.48 33.56
C SER A 548 -21.88 24.19 33.70
N ALA A 549 -21.58 24.99 34.74
CA ALA A 549 -22.11 26.35 35.02
C ALA A 549 -21.17 27.18 35.94
N ALA A 550 -20.90 28.42 35.50
CA ALA A 550 -20.35 29.57 36.24
C ALA A 550 -18.81 29.75 36.41
N ALA A 551 -18.36 30.89 35.86
CA ALA A 551 -17.28 31.79 36.33
C ALA A 551 -15.82 31.61 35.83
N LEU A 552 -15.56 32.07 34.60
CA LEU A 552 -14.25 32.61 34.19
C LEU A 552 -14.38 34.04 33.60
N PRO A 553 -13.52 35.02 33.97
CA PRO A 553 -13.52 36.35 33.36
C PRO A 553 -12.96 36.34 31.94
N GLY A 554 -13.52 37.17 31.05
CA GLY A 554 -12.98 37.40 29.70
C GLY A 554 -13.50 36.49 28.58
N ALA A 555 -14.47 35.61 28.86
CA ALA A 555 -15.01 34.67 27.87
C ALA A 555 -15.69 35.35 26.66
N SER A 556 -15.04 35.22 25.50
CA SER A 556 -15.55 35.48 24.15
C SER A 556 -16.72 34.54 23.81
N ARG A 557 -17.94 34.94 24.16
CA ARG A 557 -19.16 34.26 23.68
C ARG A 557 -19.18 34.28 22.14
N HIS A 558 -19.67 33.18 21.55
CA HIS A 558 -20.10 32.97 20.16
C HIS A 558 -19.47 31.79 19.40
N TYR A 559 -18.70 30.89 20.01
CA TYR A 559 -18.18 29.70 19.32
C TYR A 559 -18.39 28.37 20.07
N ALA A 560 -18.54 27.30 19.28
CA ALA A 560 -18.43 25.90 19.68
C ALA A 560 -17.54 25.18 18.66
N ALA A 561 -16.77 24.17 19.07
CA ALA A 561 -15.82 23.48 18.18
C ALA A 561 -16.08 21.98 18.11
N VAL A 562 -15.75 21.36 16.98
CA VAL A 562 -16.03 19.94 16.71
C VAL A 562 -14.79 19.24 16.14
N LEU A 563 -14.47 18.08 16.70
CA LEU A 563 -13.43 17.17 16.18
C LEU A 563 -14.04 16.16 15.20
N THR A 564 -13.50 16.07 13.99
CA THR A 564 -13.96 15.17 12.92
C THR A 564 -12.82 14.35 12.29
N SER A 565 -13.18 13.25 11.63
CA SER A 565 -12.23 12.36 10.96
C SER A 565 -11.60 13.04 9.73
N PRO A 566 -10.32 12.77 9.39
CA PRO A 566 -9.69 13.28 8.17
C PRO A 566 -10.36 12.86 6.84
N LEU A 567 -11.33 11.94 6.87
CA LEU A 567 -12.08 11.47 5.71
C LEU A 567 -13.35 12.32 5.41
N ASP A 568 -13.83 13.11 6.37
CA ASP A 568 -15.14 13.77 6.30
C ASP A 568 -15.07 15.17 5.66
N LEU A 569 -14.70 15.25 4.38
CA LEU A 569 -14.82 16.48 3.57
C LEU A 569 -16.22 16.69 2.98
N HIS A 570 -17.15 15.74 3.16
CA HIS A 570 -18.59 15.92 2.90
C HIS A 570 -19.43 15.23 3.99
N PRO A 571 -20.53 15.85 4.47
CA PRO A 571 -21.28 15.35 5.63
C PRO A 571 -22.31 14.27 5.26
N SER A 572 -21.90 13.00 5.13
CA SER A 572 -22.85 11.93 4.77
C SER A 572 -22.56 10.48 5.25
N VAL A 573 -21.96 10.27 6.43
CA VAL A 573 -22.19 9.06 7.27
C VAL A 573 -22.13 9.44 8.76
N GLY A 574 -23.00 8.85 9.58
CA GLY A 574 -23.13 9.22 11.00
C GLY A 574 -22.16 8.50 11.95
N PHE A 575 -21.15 9.23 12.42
CA PHE A 575 -20.53 9.02 13.74
C PHE A 575 -20.78 10.25 14.61
N SER A 576 -20.93 10.07 15.94
CA SER A 576 -21.13 11.21 16.86
C SER A 576 -19.78 11.87 17.19
N PRO A 577 -19.55 13.14 16.81
CA PRO A 577 -18.29 13.83 17.08
C PRO A 577 -18.24 14.41 18.50
N ALA A 578 -17.04 14.75 18.96
CA ALA A 578 -16.86 15.47 20.23
C ALA A 578 -17.08 16.98 20.00
N VAL A 579 -17.96 17.59 20.81
CA VAL A 579 -18.32 19.01 20.72
C VAL A 579 -17.86 19.77 21.97
N LEU A 580 -17.12 20.85 21.77
CA LEU A 580 -16.62 21.78 22.78
C LEU A 580 -17.49 23.04 22.85
N VAL A 581 -17.83 23.49 24.06
CA VAL A 581 -18.79 24.59 24.30
C VAL A 581 -18.24 25.54 25.38
N THR A 582 -18.78 26.76 25.50
CA THR A 582 -18.45 27.74 26.56
C THR A 582 -19.49 27.67 27.71
N GLU A 583 -19.13 28.02 28.95
CA GLU A 583 -19.88 27.62 30.16
C GLU A 583 -21.19 28.37 30.49
N SER A 584 -22.29 27.60 30.72
CA SER A 584 -23.47 27.93 31.55
C SER A 584 -24.30 26.66 31.89
N GLY A 585 -25.39 26.73 32.69
CA GLY A 585 -26.55 25.79 32.77
C GLY A 585 -26.55 24.56 33.74
N ALA A 586 -26.98 23.34 33.31
CA ALA A 586 -27.34 22.20 34.19
C ALA A 586 -27.03 20.75 33.72
N ILE A 587 -26.60 19.91 34.70
CA ILE A 587 -26.03 18.52 34.64
C ILE A 587 -26.95 17.43 34.06
N ALA A 588 -26.39 16.47 33.28
CA ALA A 588 -26.69 15.00 33.37
C ALA A 588 -25.84 14.09 32.44
N VAL A 589 -25.11 13.13 33.04
CA VAL A 589 -25.19 11.65 32.81
C VAL A 589 -25.71 11.23 31.40
N LEU A 590 -25.00 10.51 30.51
CA LEU A 590 -23.88 9.51 30.54
C LEU A 590 -23.16 9.56 29.13
N SER A 591 -22.17 8.77 28.67
CA SER A 591 -21.33 7.64 29.14
C SER A 591 -19.95 7.64 28.43
N MET A 592 -19.08 6.68 28.78
CA MET A 592 -18.07 6.00 27.92
C MET A 592 -17.80 4.58 28.48
N TRP A 593 -17.70 3.54 27.63
CA TRP A 593 -17.24 2.18 28.01
C TRP A 593 -16.24 1.66 26.96
N PRO A 594 -15.25 0.82 27.34
CA PRO A 594 -14.24 0.31 26.41
C PRO A 594 -14.78 -0.81 25.52
N CYS A 595 -14.20 -0.97 24.33
CA CYS A 595 -14.51 -2.06 23.41
C CYS A 595 -14.15 -3.42 24.02
N LEU A 596 -15.15 -4.29 24.22
CA LEU A 596 -14.94 -5.72 24.47
C LEU A 596 -14.79 -6.48 23.13
N PRO A 597 -13.96 -7.54 23.08
CA PRO A 597 -13.80 -8.36 21.88
C PRO A 597 -15.03 -9.25 21.63
N PRO A 598 -15.29 -9.69 20.38
CA PRO A 598 -16.49 -10.43 20.03
C PRO A 598 -16.48 -11.88 20.57
N GLY A 599 -17.26 -12.13 21.62
CA GLY A 599 -17.54 -13.47 22.14
C GLY A 599 -18.46 -13.42 23.37
N LEU A 600 -19.32 -14.45 23.53
CA LEU A 600 -20.18 -14.70 24.70
C LEU A 600 -21.24 -13.63 25.03
N THR A 601 -22.31 -13.54 24.22
CA THR A 601 -23.64 -13.14 24.71
C THR A 601 -24.73 -14.06 24.12
N ALA A 602 -24.99 -15.18 24.80
CA ALA A 602 -26.15 -16.03 24.54
C ALA A 602 -26.77 -16.46 25.86
N GLY A 603 -28.07 -16.20 26.04
CA GLY A 603 -28.84 -16.57 27.22
C GLY A 603 -28.76 -15.62 28.41
N LEU A 604 -29.55 -14.53 28.40
CA LEU A 604 -30.04 -13.84 29.60
C LEU A 604 -31.13 -12.79 29.26
N LEU A 605 -32.28 -13.23 28.73
CA LEU A 605 -33.50 -12.39 28.61
C LEU A 605 -34.74 -13.27 28.41
N ALA A 606 -35.13 -14.00 29.47
CA ALA A 606 -36.29 -14.89 29.50
C ALA A 606 -36.96 -14.87 30.89
N ALA A 607 -37.34 -13.68 31.38
CA ALA A 607 -38.02 -13.51 32.67
C ALA A 607 -38.74 -12.15 32.76
N ALA A 608 -39.91 -12.02 32.10
CA ALA A 608 -40.95 -11.01 32.37
C ALA A 608 -42.15 -11.27 31.44
N THR A 609 -43.11 -12.07 31.89
CA THR A 609 -44.43 -12.20 31.24
C THR A 609 -45.48 -11.37 31.99
N ASP A 610 -46.64 -11.21 31.36
CA ASP A 610 -47.94 -10.89 31.97
C ASP A 610 -48.16 -9.49 32.54
N LEU A 611 -49.00 -8.70 31.85
CA LEU A 611 -50.08 -7.89 32.47
C LEU A 611 -51.10 -7.38 31.42
N VAL A 612 -52.16 -8.18 31.20
CA VAL A 612 -53.58 -7.82 31.00
C VAL A 612 -54.03 -6.94 29.80
N ASP A 613 -54.69 -7.64 28.86
CA ASP A 613 -55.91 -7.35 28.05
C ASP A 613 -56.11 -6.13 27.09
N PRO A 614 -56.97 -6.27 26.04
CA PRO A 614 -57.20 -5.27 24.98
C PRO A 614 -58.67 -4.77 24.81
N ALA A 615 -58.86 -3.85 23.84
CA ALA A 615 -60.13 -3.44 23.17
C ALA A 615 -61.05 -2.47 23.97
N PRO A 616 -62.05 -1.77 23.35
CA PRO A 616 -62.52 -1.87 21.95
C PRO A 616 -62.63 -0.55 21.15
N MET A 617 -63.29 -0.64 19.98
CA MET A 617 -63.43 0.36 18.90
C MET A 617 -64.01 1.74 19.26
N THR A 618 -63.75 2.73 18.40
CA THR A 618 -64.84 3.60 17.89
C THR A 618 -64.59 4.02 16.43
N LYS A 619 -65.65 4.46 15.74
CA LYS A 619 -65.68 4.72 14.29
C LYS A 619 -65.44 6.20 13.96
N LEU A 620 -64.92 6.50 12.76
CA LEU A 620 -65.48 7.55 11.88
C LEU A 620 -65.04 7.34 10.41
N ARG A 621 -65.85 7.83 9.48
CA ARG A 621 -65.81 7.72 7.99
C ARG A 621 -66.92 8.65 7.44
N PRO A 622 -67.00 8.96 6.13
CA PRO A 622 -65.98 8.93 5.07
C PRO A 622 -65.96 10.23 4.23
N ASP A 623 -65.13 10.30 3.18
CA ASP A 623 -65.57 10.59 1.79
C ASP A 623 -64.44 10.20 0.79
N HIS A 624 -64.69 9.37 -0.24
CA HIS A 624 -65.08 9.71 -1.63
C HIS A 624 -63.94 10.25 -2.52
N ARG A 625 -63.69 9.84 -3.77
CA ARG A 625 -63.97 8.67 -4.69
C ARG A 625 -62.75 8.63 -5.66
N HIS A 626 -62.31 7.57 -6.36
CA HIS A 626 -62.87 6.34 -6.95
C HIS A 626 -61.91 5.14 -6.65
N GLY A 627 -62.16 3.84 -6.88
CA GLY A 627 -62.75 3.13 -8.03
C GLY A 627 -61.66 2.90 -9.10
N VAL A 628 -61.30 1.68 -9.54
CA VAL A 628 -62.10 0.44 -9.74
C VAL A 628 -61.30 -0.84 -9.41
N ASN A 629 -61.97 -1.82 -8.78
CA ASN A 629 -61.97 -3.30 -8.94
C ASN A 629 -61.10 -3.96 -10.05
N LEU A 630 -60.78 -5.27 -10.11
CA LEU A 630 -60.82 -6.51 -9.27
C LEU A 630 -59.93 -7.55 -10.06
N ASP A 631 -59.63 -8.81 -9.74
CA ASP A 631 -59.96 -9.85 -8.72
C ASP A 631 -58.71 -10.80 -8.65
N ASN A 632 -58.55 -11.95 -7.97
CA ASN A 632 -59.31 -12.80 -7.02
C ASN A 632 -58.27 -13.53 -6.10
N VAL A 633 -58.57 -14.72 -5.53
CA VAL A 633 -57.70 -15.46 -4.59
C VAL A 633 -57.70 -16.97 -4.88
N ARG A 634 -56.53 -17.62 -4.80
CA ARG A 634 -56.33 -19.07 -4.55
C ARG A 634 -54.85 -19.33 -4.20
N LYS A 635 -54.42 -20.34 -3.45
CA LYS A 635 -54.90 -21.11 -2.28
C LYS A 635 -53.91 -22.29 -2.11
N LEU A 636 -53.23 -22.34 -0.96
CA LEU A 636 -52.87 -23.55 -0.18
C LEU A 636 -51.83 -24.59 -0.68
N ARG A 637 -51.27 -25.26 0.34
CA ARG A 637 -50.35 -26.42 0.44
C ARG A 637 -48.86 -26.13 0.25
N PHE A 638 -47.94 -26.47 1.17
CA PHE A 638 -47.71 -27.63 2.09
C PHE A 638 -47.27 -28.94 1.42
N GLU A 639 -45.97 -29.23 1.54
CA GLU A 639 -45.30 -30.45 2.07
C GLU A 639 -43.77 -30.18 1.98
N ALA A 640 -42.89 -30.52 2.95
CA ALA A 640 -42.46 -31.85 3.42
C ALA A 640 -41.72 -32.62 2.29
N ASP A 641 -40.54 -33.22 2.46
CA ASP A 641 -39.79 -33.68 3.66
C ASP A 641 -38.25 -33.54 3.45
N LEU A 642 -37.37 -33.51 4.47
CA LEU A 642 -36.61 -34.63 5.08
C LEU A 642 -35.94 -35.62 4.06
N TYR A 643 -34.70 -36.13 4.22
CA TYR A 643 -33.75 -36.12 5.36
C TYR A 643 -32.28 -36.43 4.96
N LEU A 644 -31.36 -36.24 5.94
CA LEU A 644 -30.09 -36.95 6.25
C LEU A 644 -29.61 -38.09 5.31
N LEU A 645 -28.31 -38.25 4.99
CA LEU A 645 -27.26 -38.81 5.89
C LEU A 645 -25.81 -38.70 5.32
N TYR A 646 -24.82 -38.85 6.22
CA TYR A 646 -23.41 -39.32 6.14
C TYR A 646 -22.87 -39.91 4.79
N GLY A 647 -21.57 -39.84 4.46
CA GLY A 647 -20.39 -39.26 5.14
C GLY A 647 -19.09 -40.09 4.91
N TYR A 648 -17.91 -39.47 5.08
CA TYR A 648 -16.54 -40.07 4.90
C TYR A 648 -16.22 -40.58 3.46
N ASN A 649 -14.98 -40.78 2.99
CA ASN A 649 -13.66 -40.75 3.65
C ASN A 649 -12.51 -40.27 2.69
N PHE A 650 -11.27 -40.22 3.18
CA PHE A 650 -10.03 -39.98 2.39
C PHE A 650 -9.59 -41.17 1.53
N SER A 651 -8.89 -40.89 0.43
CA SER A 651 -7.87 -41.79 -0.17
C SER A 651 -6.75 -41.00 -0.86
N HIS A 652 -5.52 -41.54 -0.85
CA HIS A 652 -4.30 -40.96 -1.46
C HIS A 652 -3.96 -41.64 -2.80
N GLY A 653 -3.14 -40.95 -3.61
CA GLY A 653 -2.57 -41.39 -4.90
C GLY A 653 -2.36 -40.16 -5.79
N SER A 654 -1.16 -39.67 -6.17
CA SER A 654 0.21 -40.20 -6.25
C SER A 654 0.49 -41.21 -7.37
N ASP A 655 0.61 -40.67 -8.58
CA ASP A 655 1.80 -40.79 -9.44
C ASP A 655 2.08 -39.40 -10.07
#